data_AF-A0A0D3LG70-F1
#
_entry.id   AF-A0A0D3LG70-F1
#
_cell.length_a   1.000
_cell.length_b   1.000
_cell.length_c   1.000
_cell.angle_alpha   90.00
_cell.angle_beta   90.00
_cell.angle_gamma   90.00
#
_symmetry.space_group_name_H-M   'P 1'
#
loop_
_entity.id
_entity.type
_entity.pdbx_description
1 polymer ?
#
loop_
_entity_poly.entity_id
_entity_poly.type
_entity_poly.pdbx_seq_one_letter_code
_entity_poly.pdbx_strand_id
1 'polypeptide(L)'
;MVSFAFLTSCGNDEDDTPNSGQVELLSFGPTGAQHGDDIRFIGRNLNLVDAIELPGATVPRSAFKSQSSEMIILTVPEEAMEGRVILKTPSGDITSKTILSFEVPITITSVTAEARPGSNITIAGTKLNWVEGVMFESDTVKNFVSQSQTELVLTVPATAKTGTLVLLGGGTEPAVVETEEELIVTLPQATTLAPATLHNGENLTITGTDLDLVEAIHFTGVGEAIVTSFVSQSETEIVVTVPANATKGTITLLPASGVEVTTTDEVTMVLPAATAMTPNPIRHDQNLTINGTNLDLVKEVKFKGVGDANVTSFVSKTATQLVVKVPKNASRGTLTLVANSGAEVATPELTIALPVIANMTPSPVEPNQQLTINGTDLDLVKSIEFQGGAVASTFVSKTPTRIVVQVPEAARRGELKFTTIHDYVVETGAQLLIILPVIKTVTPEPVVPGNFLTISGTDLNLVGKVIFEGGAEVTSFTAQNYGQIVLTVPADAKTGNLTLITKSGLEVRTDKRASIGTAEPNINMYIFREELNGDWQKWGGWGTSVQDLENEEQVSRGSKALKISFNDPWGAVQLHPNNGNALAGYTHVVLYVYGTANTTAGIQVEDKNANYLTQVNFDIKAGEWTLVEIPISSLGNISAGVQNLLIKNNGTNPNTFYVDDLGLR
;
A
#
# COMPACT_ATOMS: atom_id res chain seq x y z
N MET A 1 30.63 62.70 54.42
CA MET A 1 30.70 62.16 55.79
C MET A 1 32.07 61.53 55.96
N VAL A 2 32.83 62.06 56.91
CA VAL A 2 34.14 61.58 57.34
C VAL A 2 33.94 60.31 58.17
N SER A 3 34.77 59.29 57.96
CA SER A 3 35.02 58.28 58.99
C SER A 3 36.49 57.88 58.95
N PHE A 4 37.28 58.58 59.76
CA PHE A 4 38.61 58.20 60.20
C PHE A 4 38.48 57.01 61.16
N ALA A 5 39.26 55.95 60.93
CA ALA A 5 39.57 54.96 61.96
C ALA A 5 41.06 55.03 62.25
N PHE A 6 41.39 55.63 63.39
CA PHE A 6 42.70 55.53 64.03
C PHE A 6 42.81 54.17 64.70
N LEU A 7 43.91 53.46 64.43
CA LEU A 7 44.46 52.47 65.35
C LEU A 7 45.89 52.89 65.66
N THR A 8 46.11 53.25 66.93
CA THR A 8 47.42 53.49 67.51
C THR A 8 47.96 52.17 68.05
N SER A 9 49.23 51.85 67.75
CA SER A 9 50.06 51.03 68.62
C SER A 9 51.48 51.55 68.54
N CYS A 10 51.94 52.19 69.63
CA CYS A 10 53.33 52.52 69.86
C CYS A 10 54.12 51.24 70.16
N GLY A 11 55.28 51.14 69.55
CA GLY A 11 56.42 50.35 69.99
C GLY A 11 57.65 51.03 69.43
N ASN A 12 58.21 51.96 70.20
CA ASN A 12 59.60 52.35 70.04
C ASN A 12 60.43 51.09 70.29
N ASP A 13 60.94 50.47 69.24
CA ASP A 13 62.24 49.83 69.30
C ASP A 13 63.09 50.49 68.22
N GLU A 14 64.01 51.30 68.72
CA GLU A 14 65.19 51.72 67.98
C GLU A 14 65.90 50.47 67.48
N ASP A 15 65.95 50.29 66.16
CA ASP A 15 67.07 49.61 65.52
C ASP A 15 67.74 50.61 64.56
N ASP A 16 68.03 51.78 65.11
CA ASP A 16 69.16 52.61 64.68
C ASP A 16 70.45 51.88 65.07
N THR A 17 70.82 50.87 64.28
CA THR A 17 72.24 50.59 64.08
C THR A 17 72.68 51.27 62.79
N PRO A 18 73.28 52.47 62.86
CA PRO A 18 74.07 52.98 61.75
C PRO A 18 75.31 52.09 61.66
N ASN A 19 75.35 51.25 60.63
CA ASN A 19 76.57 50.60 60.11
C ASN A 19 77.18 49.45 60.95
N SER A 20 76.63 48.23 60.82
CA SER A 20 77.39 47.00 61.14
C SER A 20 78.50 46.70 60.11
N GLY A 21 78.65 47.54 59.08
CA GLY A 21 79.57 47.33 57.95
C GLY A 21 79.14 46.20 57.00
N GLN A 22 78.05 45.49 57.30
CA GLN A 22 77.52 44.43 56.45
C GLN A 22 76.75 45.00 55.27
N VAL A 23 76.84 44.33 54.12
CA VAL A 23 76.07 44.65 52.92
C VAL A 23 74.65 44.14 53.12
N GLU A 24 73.65 44.95 52.75
CA GLU A 24 72.23 44.58 52.83
C GLU A 24 71.50 45.02 51.57
N LEU A 25 70.72 44.11 50.96
CA LEU A 25 69.80 44.43 49.88
C LEU A 25 68.40 44.65 50.46
N LEU A 26 67.87 45.87 50.33
CA LEU A 26 66.55 46.22 50.84
C LEU A 26 65.48 46.05 49.76
N SER A 27 65.75 46.50 48.54
CA SER A 27 64.82 46.38 47.41
C SER A 27 65.56 46.46 46.08
N PHE A 28 64.91 45.99 45.01
CA PHE A 28 65.37 46.22 43.65
C PHE A 28 64.18 46.47 42.74
N GLY A 29 64.39 47.22 41.66
CA GLY A 29 63.35 47.49 40.67
C GLY A 29 63.70 48.54 39.61
N PRO A 30 62.75 48.86 38.72
CA PRO A 30 61.37 48.34 38.70
C PRO A 30 61.28 46.85 38.37
N THR A 31 60.32 46.15 38.97
CA THR A 31 59.92 44.80 38.52
C THR A 31 59.22 44.93 37.16
N GLY A 32 59.49 44.03 36.23
CA GLY A 32 59.01 44.17 34.85
C GLY A 32 59.89 45.08 33.96
N ALA A 33 61.11 45.42 34.39
CA ALA A 33 62.07 46.06 33.49
C ALA A 33 62.32 45.18 32.24
N GLN A 34 62.47 45.79 31.08
CA GLN A 34 62.86 45.06 29.86
C GLN A 34 64.38 44.88 29.81
N HIS A 35 64.84 43.91 29.01
CA HIS A 35 66.27 43.80 28.72
C HIS A 35 66.78 45.09 28.05
N GLY A 36 67.91 45.61 28.52
CA GLY A 36 68.42 46.92 28.12
C GLY A 36 67.94 48.11 28.98
N ASP A 37 66.95 47.93 29.86
CA ASP A 37 66.53 48.95 30.82
C ASP A 37 67.47 49.06 32.03
N ASP A 38 67.34 50.17 32.76
CA ASP A 38 68.04 50.39 34.02
C ASP A 38 67.28 49.81 35.21
N ILE A 39 67.92 48.86 35.89
CA ILE A 39 67.46 48.32 37.16
C ILE A 39 68.30 48.90 38.30
N ARG A 40 67.63 49.25 39.40
CA ARG A 40 68.21 49.82 40.61
C ARG A 40 68.17 48.80 41.73
N PHE A 41 69.29 48.64 42.43
CA PHE A 41 69.39 47.89 43.68
C PHE A 41 69.61 48.89 44.80
N ILE A 42 68.73 48.88 45.80
CA ILE A 42 68.72 49.83 46.92
C ILE A 42 69.01 49.05 48.20
N GLY A 43 69.93 49.58 49.02
CA GLY A 43 70.45 48.83 50.14
C GLY A 43 71.36 49.65 51.04
N ARG A 44 72.19 48.94 51.81
CA ARG A 44 73.23 49.50 52.69
C ARG A 44 74.58 48.90 52.34
N ASN A 45 75.64 49.70 52.43
CA ASN A 45 77.03 49.32 52.10
C ASN A 45 77.21 48.70 50.70
N LEU A 46 76.37 49.07 49.73
CA LEU A 46 76.40 48.51 48.37
C LEU A 46 77.67 48.85 47.58
N ASN A 47 78.48 49.81 48.05
CA ASN A 47 79.81 50.11 47.51
C ASN A 47 80.83 48.97 47.71
N LEU A 48 80.51 47.95 48.51
CA LEU A 48 81.31 46.75 48.74
C LEU A 48 80.91 45.57 47.83
N VAL A 49 79.91 45.74 46.96
CA VAL A 49 79.47 44.70 46.02
C VAL A 49 80.44 44.62 44.84
N ASP A 50 80.92 43.42 44.54
CA ASP A 50 81.90 43.14 43.48
C ASP A 50 81.25 42.64 42.19
N ALA A 51 80.07 42.03 42.28
CA ALA A 51 79.25 41.63 41.15
C ALA A 51 77.80 41.42 41.58
N ILE A 52 76.89 41.49 40.62
CA ILE A 52 75.49 41.05 40.79
C ILE A 52 75.26 39.90 39.82
N GLU A 53 74.95 38.73 40.36
CA GLU A 53 74.50 37.58 39.57
C GLU A 53 72.99 37.64 39.41
N LEU A 54 72.57 37.78 38.17
CA LEU A 54 71.23 37.50 37.72
C LEU A 54 71.21 36.07 37.17
N PRO A 55 70.09 35.33 37.26
CA PRO A 55 69.96 34.08 36.53
C PRO A 55 70.30 34.30 35.05
N GLY A 56 71.21 33.50 34.47
CA GLY A 56 71.65 33.65 33.08
C GLY A 56 72.72 34.71 32.79
N ALA A 57 73.00 35.67 33.71
CA ALA A 57 73.98 36.72 33.48
C ALA A 57 74.71 37.18 34.76
N THR A 58 76.04 37.34 34.69
CA THR A 58 76.82 37.96 35.78
C THR A 58 77.23 39.36 35.38
N VAL A 59 76.83 40.36 36.17
CA VAL A 59 77.21 41.76 35.96
C VAL A 59 78.34 42.11 36.92
N PRO A 60 79.60 42.21 36.44
CA PRO A 60 80.72 42.60 37.30
C PRO A 60 80.62 44.07 37.68
N ARG A 61 81.28 44.45 38.78
CA ARG A 61 81.33 45.84 39.27
C ARG A 61 81.70 46.87 38.21
N SER A 62 82.61 46.52 37.28
CA SER A 62 83.02 47.40 36.18
C SER A 62 81.91 47.70 35.15
N ALA A 63 80.84 46.89 35.13
CA ALA A 63 79.70 47.05 34.24
C ALA A 63 78.51 47.79 34.91
N PHE A 64 78.63 48.17 36.18
CA PHE A 64 77.63 49.01 36.82
C PHE A 64 77.66 50.42 36.22
N LYS A 65 76.49 50.97 35.90
CA LYS A 65 76.35 52.36 35.46
C LYS A 65 76.70 53.35 36.58
N SER A 66 76.32 53.01 37.80
CA SER A 66 76.73 53.76 38.99
C SER A 66 76.67 52.87 40.23
N GLN A 67 77.56 53.11 41.18
CA GLN A 67 77.58 52.43 42.47
C GLN A 67 77.89 53.41 43.59
N SER A 68 77.06 53.40 44.62
CA SER A 68 77.20 54.14 45.87
C SER A 68 76.97 53.21 47.05
N SER A 69 77.08 53.70 48.29
CA SER A 69 76.78 52.92 49.49
C SER A 69 75.30 52.55 49.61
N GLU A 70 74.40 53.29 48.96
CA GLU A 70 72.95 53.11 49.09
C GLU A 70 72.28 52.55 47.81
N MET A 71 72.95 52.66 46.66
CA MET A 71 72.37 52.31 45.37
C MET A 71 73.39 51.79 44.36
N ILE A 72 73.03 50.74 43.64
CA ILE A 72 73.68 50.28 42.39
C ILE A 72 72.67 50.43 41.25
N ILE A 73 73.13 50.95 40.12
CA ILE A 73 72.37 50.98 38.87
C ILE A 73 73.14 50.18 37.83
N LEU A 74 72.47 49.25 37.16
CA LEU A 74 73.02 48.50 36.02
C LEU A 74 71.96 48.37 34.93
N THR A 75 72.42 48.17 33.70
CA THR A 75 71.57 47.77 32.58
C THR A 75 71.24 46.29 32.69
N VAL A 76 69.98 45.91 32.56
CA VAL A 76 69.56 44.50 32.51
C VAL A 76 70.25 43.80 31.32
N PRO A 77 71.14 42.83 31.55
CA PRO A 77 71.82 42.09 30.48
C PRO A 77 70.83 41.28 29.66
N GLU A 78 71.06 41.14 28.36
CA GLU A 78 70.18 40.42 27.42
C GLU A 78 69.90 38.96 27.82
N GLU A 79 70.86 38.31 28.46
CA GLU A 79 70.82 36.92 28.90
C GLU A 79 70.16 36.73 30.27
N ALA A 80 69.80 37.82 30.97
CA ALA A 80 69.16 37.74 32.28
C ALA A 80 67.80 37.04 32.19
N MET A 81 67.57 36.08 33.09
CA MET A 81 66.35 35.29 33.23
C MET A 81 65.68 35.56 34.58
N GLU A 82 64.42 35.14 34.70
CA GLU A 82 63.69 35.22 35.96
C GLU A 82 64.37 34.42 37.07
N GLY A 83 64.43 35.01 38.26
CA GLY A 83 64.86 34.30 39.47
C GLY A 83 65.41 35.23 40.55
N ARG A 84 66.07 34.63 41.54
CA ARG A 84 66.67 35.39 42.64
C ARG A 84 67.98 36.03 42.21
N VAL A 85 68.20 37.25 42.67
CA VAL A 85 69.43 37.99 42.44
C VAL A 85 70.41 37.71 43.56
N ILE A 86 71.70 37.56 43.25
CA ILE A 86 72.76 37.32 44.23
C ILE A 86 73.78 38.46 44.14
N LEU A 87 73.98 39.21 45.23
CA LEU A 87 75.09 40.14 45.34
C LEU A 87 76.33 39.41 45.83
N LYS A 88 77.43 39.49 45.07
CA LYS A 88 78.75 39.00 45.47
C LYS A 88 79.46 40.06 46.28
N THR A 89 79.86 39.70 47.49
CA THR A 89 80.61 40.59 48.37
C THR A 89 81.81 39.85 48.98
N PRO A 90 82.87 40.57 49.43
CA PRO A 90 84.02 39.94 50.09
C PRO A 90 83.66 39.17 51.37
N SER A 91 82.52 39.48 51.98
CA SER A 91 82.05 38.86 53.23
C SER A 91 81.07 37.70 53.01
N GLY A 92 80.77 37.36 51.75
CA GLY A 92 79.82 36.31 51.38
C GLY A 92 78.71 36.80 50.46
N ASP A 93 77.96 35.84 49.91
CA ASP A 93 76.89 36.10 48.95
C ASP A 93 75.58 36.50 49.65
N ILE A 94 74.86 37.45 49.07
CA ILE A 94 73.54 37.88 49.56
C ILE A 94 72.51 37.56 48.48
N THR A 95 71.64 36.59 48.75
CA THR A 95 70.55 36.23 47.85
C THR A 95 69.27 37.01 48.19
N SER A 96 68.60 37.53 47.16
CA SER A 96 67.32 38.21 47.31
C SER A 96 66.23 37.28 47.85
N LYS A 97 65.28 37.83 48.61
CA LYS A 97 64.09 37.08 49.08
C LYS A 97 63.03 36.98 47.98
N THR A 98 62.84 38.07 47.23
CA THR A 98 61.91 38.16 46.10
C THR A 98 62.58 37.73 44.80
N ILE A 99 61.77 37.24 43.86
CA ILE A 99 62.17 36.91 42.50
C ILE A 99 62.16 38.19 41.67
N LEU A 100 63.22 38.41 40.90
CA LEU A 100 63.23 39.40 39.84
C LEU A 100 62.71 38.73 38.57
N SER A 101 61.68 39.33 37.98
CA SER A 101 61.16 38.97 36.66
C SER A 101 61.16 40.21 35.77
N PHE A 102 61.08 39.97 34.47
CA PHE A 102 61.22 40.96 33.41
C PHE A 102 59.97 41.00 32.54
N GLU A 103 59.71 42.13 31.89
CA GLU A 103 58.75 42.20 30.80
C GLU A 103 59.48 41.80 29.50
N VAL A 104 58.96 40.82 28.78
CA VAL A 104 59.68 40.19 27.66
C VAL A 104 58.84 40.26 26.39
N PRO A 105 59.14 41.21 25.48
CA PRO A 105 58.46 41.30 24.19
C PRO A 105 59.00 40.23 23.24
N ILE A 106 58.37 39.07 23.20
CA ILE A 106 58.71 37.98 22.26
C ILE A 106 58.31 38.40 20.83
N THR A 107 59.19 38.18 19.85
CA THR A 107 58.88 38.40 18.44
C THR A 107 59.13 37.14 17.62
N ILE A 108 58.27 36.87 16.64
CA ILE A 108 58.41 35.75 15.70
C ILE A 108 58.84 36.32 14.35
N THR A 109 59.90 35.77 13.77
CA THR A 109 60.41 36.15 12.44
C THR A 109 59.98 35.14 11.38
N SER A 110 60.00 33.84 11.71
CA SER A 110 59.58 32.79 10.79
C SER A 110 59.22 31.51 11.52
N VAL A 111 58.33 30.73 10.91
CA VAL A 111 57.99 29.36 11.32
C VAL A 111 58.15 28.44 10.12
N THR A 112 58.54 27.19 10.35
CA THR A 112 58.47 26.14 9.32
C THR A 112 57.07 26.12 8.70
N ALA A 113 56.96 26.25 7.39
CA ALA A 113 55.66 26.43 6.72
C ALA A 113 54.81 25.15 6.68
N GLU A 114 55.45 23.99 6.50
CA GLU A 114 54.75 22.69 6.41
C GLU A 114 55.53 21.63 7.19
N ALA A 115 54.80 20.79 7.93
CA ALA A 115 55.39 19.72 8.70
C ALA A 115 54.45 18.53 8.87
N ARG A 116 55.06 17.34 8.87
CA ARG A 116 54.37 16.09 9.21
C ARG A 116 54.21 15.95 10.73
N PRO A 117 53.10 15.40 11.25
CA PRO A 117 53.01 15.04 12.66
C PRO A 117 54.20 14.17 13.11
N GLY A 118 54.76 14.45 14.29
CA GLY A 118 55.96 13.80 14.80
C GLY A 118 57.29 14.31 14.23
N SER A 119 57.28 15.18 13.22
CA SER A 119 58.48 15.88 12.75
C SER A 119 58.78 17.12 13.60
N ASN A 120 60.01 17.62 13.52
CA ASN A 120 60.41 18.83 14.23
C ASN A 120 60.20 20.07 13.35
N ILE A 121 59.65 21.11 13.95
CA ILE A 121 59.53 22.46 13.37
C ILE A 121 60.44 23.43 14.10
N THR A 122 60.87 24.47 13.38
CA THR A 122 61.68 25.55 13.91
C THR A 122 60.89 26.85 13.87
N ILE A 123 60.88 27.55 15.02
CA ILE A 123 60.39 28.92 15.16
C ILE A 123 61.61 29.80 15.41
N ALA A 124 61.81 30.80 14.54
CA ALA A 124 62.89 31.78 14.67
C ALA A 124 62.33 33.13 15.11
N GLY A 125 63.07 33.86 15.93
CA GLY A 125 62.55 35.06 16.57
C GLY A 125 63.54 35.74 17.50
N THR A 126 63.01 36.49 18.46
CA THR A 126 63.79 37.04 19.57
C THR A 126 63.15 36.65 20.90
N LYS A 127 63.99 36.51 21.94
CA LYS A 127 63.57 36.12 23.30
C LYS A 127 62.84 34.77 23.36
N LEU A 128 63.13 33.85 22.44
CA LEU A 128 62.46 32.54 22.40
C LEU A 128 62.82 31.61 23.57
N ASN A 129 63.89 31.93 24.32
CA ASN A 129 64.26 31.26 25.57
C ASN A 129 63.28 31.53 26.72
N TRP A 130 62.35 32.48 26.54
CA TRP A 130 61.29 32.80 27.48
C TRP A 130 59.96 32.14 27.16
N VAL A 131 59.87 31.36 26.07
CA VAL A 131 58.66 30.61 25.72
C VAL A 131 58.51 29.43 26.69
N GLU A 132 57.35 29.31 27.32
CA GLU A 132 57.00 28.21 28.22
C GLU A 132 56.09 27.16 27.57
N GLY A 133 55.42 27.54 26.48
CA GLY A 133 54.55 26.65 25.71
C GLY A 133 54.27 27.16 24.31
N VAL A 134 54.03 26.23 23.40
CA VAL A 134 53.49 26.52 22.07
C VAL A 134 52.17 25.79 21.94
N MET A 135 51.10 26.55 21.78
CA MET A 135 49.74 26.04 21.65
C MET A 135 49.41 25.88 20.17
N PHE A 136 49.08 24.64 19.81
CA PHE A 136 48.36 24.27 18.60
C PHE A 136 46.85 24.34 18.90
N GLU A 137 46.01 24.30 17.87
CA GLU A 137 44.55 24.30 18.04
C GLU A 137 44.06 23.25 19.07
N SER A 138 44.64 22.06 19.02
CA SER A 138 44.18 20.88 19.78
C SER A 138 45.08 20.47 20.95
N ASP A 139 46.28 21.05 21.08
CA ASP A 139 47.31 20.58 22.02
C ASP A 139 48.30 21.69 22.39
N THR A 140 49.02 21.55 23.50
CA THR A 140 50.07 22.49 23.93
C THR A 140 51.38 21.76 24.19
N VAL A 141 52.40 22.10 23.41
CA VAL A 141 53.76 21.57 23.58
C VAL A 141 54.51 22.43 24.58
N LYS A 142 54.94 21.81 25.68
CA LYS A 142 55.77 22.45 26.73
C LYS A 142 57.19 21.90 26.80
N ASN A 143 57.44 20.76 26.18
CA ASN A 143 58.75 20.12 26.12
C ASN A 143 59.33 20.36 24.73
N PHE A 144 60.39 21.15 24.67
CA PHE A 144 61.04 21.53 23.42
C PHE A 144 62.24 20.63 23.13
N VAL A 145 62.53 20.42 21.84
CA VAL A 145 63.72 19.69 21.38
C VAL A 145 64.97 20.52 21.65
N SER A 146 64.90 21.82 21.36
CA SER A 146 65.92 22.80 21.73
C SER A 146 65.27 24.17 21.89
N GLN A 147 65.88 25.01 22.72
CA GLN A 147 65.41 26.34 23.00
C GLN A 147 66.59 27.28 23.23
N SER A 148 66.61 28.39 22.50
CA SER A 148 67.63 29.43 22.57
C SER A 148 66.98 30.81 22.46
N GLN A 149 67.76 31.89 22.57
CA GLN A 149 67.23 33.25 22.47
C GLN A 149 66.62 33.55 21.09
N THR A 150 67.11 32.93 20.02
CA THR A 150 66.71 33.23 18.63
C THR A 150 66.00 32.09 17.92
N GLU A 151 65.99 30.89 18.50
CA GLU A 151 65.47 29.69 17.88
C GLU A 151 64.79 28.78 18.92
N LEU A 152 63.61 28.27 18.57
CA LEU A 152 62.84 27.28 19.32
C LEU A 152 62.51 26.11 18.39
N VAL A 153 62.89 24.89 18.78
CA VAL A 153 62.59 23.67 18.03
C VAL A 153 61.68 22.78 18.85
N LEU A 154 60.57 22.36 18.26
CA LEU A 154 59.58 21.50 18.90
C LEU A 154 59.09 20.41 17.94
N THR A 155 58.58 19.32 18.50
CA THR A 155 57.96 18.23 17.73
C THR A 155 56.47 18.51 17.56
N VAL A 156 55.97 18.38 16.33
CA VAL A 156 54.54 18.56 16.01
C VAL A 156 53.72 17.43 16.65
N PRO A 157 52.71 17.73 17.48
CA PRO A 157 51.83 16.70 18.06
C PRO A 157 51.11 15.87 17.01
N ALA A 158 50.81 14.60 17.31
CA ALA A 158 50.04 13.72 16.43
C ALA A 158 48.63 14.26 16.12
N THR A 159 48.05 14.98 17.08
CA THR A 159 46.71 15.58 17.02
C THR A 159 46.69 16.99 16.43
N ALA A 160 47.84 17.50 15.98
CA ALA A 160 47.96 18.84 15.42
C ALA A 160 47.14 18.98 14.13
N LYS A 161 46.57 20.17 13.94
CA LYS A 161 45.85 20.56 12.73
C LYS A 161 46.54 21.77 12.12
N THR A 162 46.28 21.99 10.84
CA THR A 162 46.71 23.21 10.14
C THR A 162 46.11 24.43 10.82
N GLY A 163 46.96 25.40 11.16
CA GLY A 163 46.55 26.63 11.81
C GLY A 163 47.72 27.44 12.36
N THR A 164 47.43 28.60 12.92
CA THR A 164 48.42 29.45 13.60
C THR A 164 48.90 28.80 14.90
N LEU A 165 50.11 29.16 15.32
CA LEU A 165 50.67 28.74 16.61
C LEU A 165 50.65 29.91 17.57
N VAL A 166 50.31 29.63 18.84
CA VAL A 166 50.34 30.65 19.90
C VAL A 166 51.47 30.34 20.87
N LEU A 167 52.46 31.21 20.93
CA LEU A 167 53.55 31.16 21.89
C LEU A 167 53.10 31.78 23.22
N LEU A 168 53.28 31.01 24.29
CA LEU A 168 53.05 31.41 25.67
C LEU A 168 54.40 31.76 26.29
N GLY A 169 54.69 33.04 26.45
CA GLY A 169 55.88 33.56 27.09
C GLY A 169 55.73 33.71 28.60
N GLY A 170 56.83 33.50 29.32
CA GLY A 170 56.94 33.83 30.75
C GLY A 170 57.24 35.30 30.98
N GLY A 171 57.60 35.64 32.23
CA GLY A 171 57.91 37.01 32.65
C GLY A 171 56.87 37.62 33.59
N THR A 172 57.01 38.93 33.84
CA THR A 172 56.15 39.66 34.79
C THR A 172 54.73 39.81 34.27
N GLU A 173 54.58 40.00 32.97
CA GLU A 173 53.32 39.95 32.23
C GLU A 173 53.50 38.90 31.11
N PRO A 174 52.88 37.71 31.23
CA PRO A 174 53.05 36.64 30.26
C PRO A 174 52.69 37.09 28.84
N ALA A 175 53.66 37.02 27.93
CA ALA A 175 53.44 37.37 26.54
C ALA A 175 52.63 36.28 25.83
N VAL A 176 51.65 36.67 25.02
CA VAL A 176 50.91 35.76 24.15
C VAL A 176 51.09 36.26 22.72
N VAL A 177 51.84 35.50 21.91
CA VAL A 177 52.22 35.89 20.56
C VAL A 177 51.75 34.83 19.57
N GLU A 178 50.92 35.23 18.62
CA GLU A 178 50.43 34.36 17.56
C GLU A 178 51.32 34.48 16.31
N THR A 179 51.49 33.39 15.58
CA THR A 179 52.21 33.41 14.29
C THR A 179 51.37 34.09 13.22
N GLU A 180 52.00 34.89 12.36
CA GLU A 180 51.32 35.53 11.22
C GLU A 180 50.90 34.51 10.14
N GLU A 181 51.70 33.46 9.97
CA GLU A 181 51.43 32.38 9.02
C GLU A 181 50.96 31.13 9.77
N GLU A 182 50.09 30.36 9.13
CA GLU A 182 49.66 29.05 9.60
C GLU A 182 50.76 28.01 9.35
N LEU A 183 50.93 27.08 10.30
CA LEU A 183 51.66 25.84 10.05
C LEU A 183 50.73 24.89 9.28
N ILE A 184 51.13 24.49 8.08
CA ILE A 184 50.44 23.44 7.31
C ILE A 184 50.83 22.08 7.87
N VAL A 185 49.86 21.34 8.40
CA VAL A 185 50.09 19.98 8.88
C VAL A 185 49.77 18.99 7.77
N THR A 186 50.77 18.19 7.39
CA THR A 186 50.62 17.20 6.32
C THR A 186 49.57 16.15 6.69
N LEU A 187 48.63 15.89 5.77
CA LEU A 187 47.58 14.89 5.90
C LEU A 187 47.84 13.68 4.97
N PRO A 188 47.36 12.48 5.33
CA PRO A 188 47.47 11.31 4.46
C PRO A 188 46.73 11.52 3.15
N GLN A 189 47.28 11.03 2.03
CA GLN A 189 46.62 11.08 0.73
C GLN A 189 46.64 9.71 0.06
N ALA A 190 45.47 9.20 -0.33
CA ALA A 190 45.38 8.01 -1.18
C ALA A 190 45.44 8.39 -2.67
N THR A 191 46.21 7.63 -3.43
CA THR A 191 46.38 7.78 -4.88
C THR A 191 45.66 6.68 -5.65
N THR A 192 45.71 5.43 -5.17
CA THR A 192 45.00 4.32 -5.84
C THR A 192 44.39 3.34 -4.84
N LEU A 193 43.26 2.76 -5.24
CA LEU A 193 42.52 1.71 -4.52
C LEU A 193 42.51 0.45 -5.38
N ALA A 194 43.12 -0.64 -4.90
CA ALA A 194 43.27 -1.87 -5.66
C ALA A 194 42.96 -3.13 -4.82
N PRO A 195 42.24 -4.11 -5.37
CA PRO A 195 41.40 -4.03 -6.58
C PRO A 195 40.28 -2.98 -6.49
N ALA A 196 39.83 -2.46 -7.63
CA ALA A 196 38.69 -1.53 -7.69
C ALA A 196 37.32 -2.23 -7.47
N THR A 197 37.26 -3.55 -7.71
CA THR A 197 36.07 -4.38 -7.52
C THR A 197 36.40 -5.52 -6.56
N LEU A 198 35.65 -5.60 -5.46
CA LEU A 198 35.98 -6.45 -4.31
C LEU A 198 34.75 -7.17 -3.76
N HIS A 199 34.99 -8.27 -3.07
CA HIS A 199 34.03 -8.93 -2.19
C HIS A 199 34.21 -8.39 -0.76
N ASN A 200 33.12 -8.37 0.03
CA ASN A 200 33.25 -8.10 1.46
C ASN A 200 34.15 -9.15 2.12
N GLY A 201 35.10 -8.72 2.95
CA GLY A 201 36.10 -9.59 3.58
C GLY A 201 37.37 -9.81 2.76
N GLU A 202 37.47 -9.30 1.53
CA GLU A 202 38.73 -9.27 0.79
C GLU A 202 39.62 -8.11 1.24
N ASN A 203 40.91 -8.20 0.94
CA ASN A 203 41.86 -7.15 1.23
C ASN A 203 41.82 -6.09 0.12
N LEU A 204 41.65 -4.83 0.53
CA LEU A 204 41.87 -3.65 -0.27
C LEU A 204 43.27 -3.10 0.03
N THR A 205 44.06 -2.89 -1.02
CA THR A 205 45.33 -2.17 -0.97
C THR A 205 45.09 -0.70 -1.35
N ILE A 206 45.52 0.19 -0.48
CA ILE A 206 45.48 1.65 -0.64
C ILE A 206 46.92 2.10 -0.76
N THR A 207 47.29 2.73 -1.88
CA THR A 207 48.62 3.32 -2.06
C THR A 207 48.53 4.84 -2.08
N GLY A 208 49.57 5.52 -1.60
CA GLY A 208 49.48 6.95 -1.33
C GLY A 208 50.74 7.55 -0.72
N THR A 209 50.56 8.67 0.00
CA THR A 209 51.59 9.33 0.82
C THR A 209 51.08 9.51 2.24
N ASP A 210 52.02 9.49 3.20
CA ASP A 210 51.76 9.70 4.63
C ASP A 210 50.69 8.77 5.24
N LEU A 211 50.50 7.58 4.66
CA LEU A 211 49.44 6.64 5.03
C LEU A 211 49.68 5.97 6.39
N ASP A 212 50.88 6.03 6.93
CA ASP A 212 51.18 5.61 8.30
C ASP A 212 50.59 6.55 9.37
N LEU A 213 50.09 7.73 8.97
CA LEU A 213 49.35 8.63 9.86
C LEU A 213 47.89 8.20 10.10
N VAL A 214 47.35 7.28 9.29
CA VAL A 214 45.94 6.87 9.34
C VAL A 214 45.68 5.99 10.57
N GLU A 215 44.70 6.34 11.39
CA GLU A 215 44.28 5.52 12.54
C GLU A 215 42.99 4.74 12.26
N ALA A 216 42.12 5.26 11.39
CA ALA A 216 40.90 4.59 10.97
C ALA A 216 40.56 4.84 9.50
N ILE A 217 39.83 3.89 8.91
CA ILE A 217 39.27 4.01 7.56
C ILE A 217 37.77 3.81 7.64
N HIS A 218 37.01 4.78 7.15
CA HIS A 218 35.56 4.69 7.04
C HIS A 218 35.19 4.28 5.61
N PHE A 219 34.51 3.15 5.49
CA PHE A 219 33.89 2.72 4.25
C PHE A 219 32.48 3.29 4.15
N THR A 220 32.02 3.54 2.92
CA THR A 220 30.59 3.73 2.64
C THR A 220 29.86 2.42 2.90
N GLY A 221 28.79 2.43 3.72
CA GLY A 221 28.14 1.18 4.14
C GLY A 221 26.83 1.37 4.89
N VAL A 222 26.20 0.25 5.24
CA VAL A 222 25.03 0.23 6.14
C VAL A 222 25.53 0.25 7.58
N GLY A 223 25.24 1.32 8.32
CA GLY A 223 25.75 1.54 9.68
C GLY A 223 27.19 2.05 9.69
N GLU A 224 27.91 1.89 10.81
CA GLU A 224 29.32 2.25 10.92
C GLU A 224 30.21 1.17 10.28
N ALA A 225 30.68 1.40 9.05
CA ALA A 225 31.63 0.53 8.37
C ALA A 225 33.07 1.05 8.60
N ILE A 226 33.50 1.05 9.85
CA ILE A 226 34.79 1.60 10.30
C ILE A 226 35.80 0.48 10.54
N VAL A 227 37.04 0.66 10.08
CA VAL A 227 38.15 -0.26 10.33
C VAL A 227 39.30 0.49 11.00
N THR A 228 39.73 0.01 12.16
CA THR A 228 40.87 0.54 12.94
C THR A 228 42.03 -0.44 13.04
N SER A 229 41.93 -1.58 12.36
CA SER A 229 42.96 -2.63 12.34
C SER A 229 43.33 -2.95 10.90
N PHE A 230 44.61 -2.75 10.56
CA PHE A 230 45.12 -2.99 9.21
C PHE A 230 45.89 -4.30 9.14
N VAL A 231 45.86 -4.94 7.97
CA VAL A 231 46.67 -6.12 7.67
C VAL A 231 48.15 -5.73 7.62
N SER A 232 48.43 -4.58 7.00
CA SER A 232 49.73 -3.91 7.03
C SER A 232 49.56 -2.41 6.81
N GLN A 233 50.48 -1.62 7.34
CA GLN A 233 50.49 -0.17 7.21
C GLN A 233 51.93 0.32 7.10
N SER A 234 52.15 1.23 6.16
CA SER A 234 53.41 1.93 5.90
C SER A 234 53.10 3.32 5.37
N GLU A 235 54.12 4.16 5.22
CA GLU A 235 53.97 5.53 4.71
C GLU A 235 53.35 5.59 3.31
N THR A 236 53.57 4.58 2.47
CA THR A 236 53.11 4.57 1.07
C THR A 236 52.01 3.55 0.77
N GLU A 237 51.67 2.67 1.72
CA GLU A 237 50.70 1.59 1.50
C GLU A 237 49.98 1.18 2.80
N ILE A 238 48.66 1.03 2.72
CA ILE A 238 47.82 0.33 3.69
C ILE A 238 47.16 -0.86 3.02
N VAL A 239 47.17 -2.02 3.68
CA VAL A 239 46.32 -3.15 3.32
C VAL A 239 45.27 -3.33 4.41
N VAL A 240 44.00 -3.25 4.04
CA VAL A 240 42.87 -3.31 4.96
C VAL A 240 41.83 -4.31 4.47
N THR A 241 41.23 -5.07 5.39
CA THR A 241 40.13 -5.97 5.04
C THR A 241 38.82 -5.19 4.91
N VAL A 242 38.14 -5.32 3.78
CA VAL A 242 36.86 -4.64 3.52
C VAL A 242 35.80 -5.16 4.50
N PRO A 243 35.11 -4.28 5.25
CA PRO A 243 34.15 -4.73 6.25
C PRO A 243 32.90 -5.37 5.61
N ALA A 244 32.21 -6.24 6.37
CA ALA A 244 31.07 -7.02 5.89
C ALA A 244 29.87 -6.18 5.43
N ASN A 245 29.72 -4.99 6.00
CA ASN A 245 28.66 -4.02 5.73
C ASN A 245 29.08 -2.91 4.76
N ALA A 246 30.27 -3.00 4.15
CA ALA A 246 30.72 -2.05 3.14
C ALA A 246 29.87 -2.17 1.85
N THR A 247 29.62 -1.03 1.23
CA THR A 247 28.88 -0.85 -0.02
C THR A 247 29.76 -0.10 -1.03
N LYS A 248 29.22 0.19 -2.22
CA LYS A 248 29.93 0.98 -3.22
C LYS A 248 30.10 2.43 -2.74
N GLY A 249 31.30 2.97 -2.90
CA GLY A 249 31.56 4.40 -2.76
C GLY A 249 33.01 4.71 -2.41
N THR A 250 33.29 5.98 -2.13
CA THR A 250 34.60 6.43 -1.64
C THR A 250 34.86 5.92 -0.22
N ILE A 251 36.12 5.99 0.20
CA ILE A 251 36.53 5.74 1.58
C ILE A 251 37.08 7.02 2.21
N THR A 252 37.02 7.13 3.52
CA THR A 252 37.57 8.27 4.27
C THR A 252 38.69 7.78 5.18
N LEU A 253 39.87 8.37 5.03
CA LEU A 253 41.01 8.15 5.92
C LEU A 253 40.90 9.12 7.09
N LEU A 254 41.08 8.62 8.30
CA LEU A 254 41.02 9.39 9.54
C LEU A 254 42.36 9.26 10.29
N PRO A 255 43.22 10.30 10.25
CA PRO A 255 44.42 10.38 11.06
C PRO A 255 44.12 10.85 12.50
N ALA A 256 45.14 10.81 13.36
CA ALA A 256 45.06 11.23 14.78
C ALA A 256 44.61 12.70 14.98
N SER A 257 44.78 13.57 13.98
CA SER A 257 44.29 14.96 14.01
C SER A 257 42.76 15.08 13.92
N GLY A 258 42.09 13.99 13.53
CA GLY A 258 40.64 13.94 13.31
C GLY A 258 40.17 14.64 12.03
N VAL A 259 41.08 15.07 11.15
CA VAL A 259 40.73 15.71 9.88
C VAL A 259 40.46 14.63 8.83
N GLU A 260 39.20 14.53 8.39
CA GLU A 260 38.76 13.53 7.41
C GLU A 260 39.33 13.79 6.02
N VAL A 261 39.95 12.77 5.42
CA VAL A 261 40.42 12.81 4.02
C VAL A 261 39.68 11.78 3.19
N THR A 262 38.80 12.24 2.30
CA THR A 262 38.04 11.36 1.39
C THR A 262 38.84 11.05 0.13
N THR A 263 38.82 9.79 -0.31
CA THR A 263 39.46 9.36 -1.56
C THR A 263 38.71 9.86 -2.79
N THR A 264 39.42 10.07 -3.90
CA THR A 264 38.80 10.38 -5.19
C THR A 264 38.24 9.13 -5.87
N ASP A 265 38.93 8.00 -5.71
CA ASP A 265 38.51 6.71 -6.24
C ASP A 265 37.44 6.08 -5.35
N GLU A 266 36.52 5.35 -5.98
CA GLU A 266 35.49 4.56 -5.31
C GLU A 266 35.84 3.07 -5.35
N VAL A 267 35.48 2.36 -4.28
CA VAL A 267 35.46 0.89 -4.27
C VAL A 267 34.09 0.42 -4.75
N THR A 268 34.08 -0.60 -5.60
CA THR A 268 32.85 -1.27 -6.03
C THR A 268 32.74 -2.66 -5.39
N MET A 269 31.56 -2.97 -4.86
CA MET A 269 31.31 -4.30 -4.30
C MET A 269 30.66 -5.20 -5.34
N VAL A 270 31.15 -6.43 -5.46
CA VAL A 270 30.45 -7.44 -6.27
C VAL A 270 29.07 -7.72 -5.66
N LEU A 271 28.06 -7.81 -6.52
CA LEU A 271 26.70 -8.11 -6.09
C LEU A 271 26.30 -9.52 -6.55
N PRO A 272 25.39 -10.19 -5.81
CA PRO A 272 24.77 -11.42 -6.28
C PRO A 272 23.91 -11.13 -7.50
N ALA A 273 23.93 -12.02 -8.49
CA ALA A 273 23.07 -11.93 -9.66
C ALA A 273 22.43 -13.28 -9.94
N ALA A 274 21.11 -13.33 -10.02
CA ALA A 274 20.38 -14.53 -10.42
C ALA A 274 20.14 -14.54 -11.94
N THR A 275 20.51 -15.63 -12.61
CA THR A 275 20.33 -15.82 -14.05
C THR A 275 19.15 -16.72 -14.37
N ALA A 276 18.89 -17.74 -13.56
CA ALA A 276 17.81 -18.70 -13.77
C ALA A 276 17.30 -19.28 -12.44
N MET A 277 16.05 -19.74 -12.45
CA MET A 277 15.44 -20.42 -11.31
C MET A 277 14.78 -21.72 -11.78
N THR A 278 15.07 -22.82 -11.09
CA THR A 278 14.60 -24.16 -11.48
C THR A 278 14.15 -24.95 -10.25
N PRO A 279 12.99 -25.62 -10.28
CA PRO A 279 11.96 -25.53 -11.34
C PRO A 279 11.26 -24.16 -11.34
N ASN A 280 10.74 -23.75 -12.50
CA ASN A 280 9.90 -22.57 -12.66
C ASN A 280 8.92 -22.86 -13.83
N PRO A 281 7.64 -23.17 -13.59
CA PRO A 281 6.89 -22.97 -12.33
C PRO A 281 7.26 -23.94 -11.21
N ILE A 282 7.07 -23.51 -9.95
CA ILE A 282 7.33 -24.30 -8.74
C ILE A 282 6.12 -24.37 -7.80
N ARG A 283 5.99 -25.49 -7.08
CA ARG A 283 5.00 -25.67 -6.01
C ARG A 283 5.52 -25.09 -4.68
N HIS A 284 4.62 -24.65 -3.81
CA HIS A 284 4.98 -24.29 -2.43
C HIS A 284 5.65 -25.45 -1.68
N ASP A 285 6.44 -25.11 -0.66
CA ASP A 285 7.21 -26.06 0.16
C ASP A 285 8.23 -26.92 -0.61
N GLN A 286 8.46 -26.65 -1.91
CA GLN A 286 9.51 -27.31 -2.70
C GLN A 286 10.79 -26.47 -2.70
N ASN A 287 11.91 -27.13 -3.00
CA ASN A 287 13.20 -26.47 -3.14
C ASN A 287 13.31 -25.79 -4.51
N LEU A 288 13.48 -24.47 -4.49
CA LEU A 288 13.83 -23.65 -5.65
C LEU A 288 15.35 -23.51 -5.72
N THR A 289 15.92 -23.88 -6.86
CA THR A 289 17.34 -23.65 -7.16
C THR A 289 17.48 -22.37 -7.95
N ILE A 290 18.12 -21.37 -7.37
CA ILE A 290 18.50 -20.11 -8.00
C ILE A 290 19.94 -20.27 -8.50
N ASN A 291 20.15 -20.14 -9.80
CA ASN A 291 21.47 -20.17 -10.43
C ASN A 291 21.91 -18.75 -10.76
N GLY A 292 23.22 -18.48 -10.70
CA GLY A 292 23.71 -17.11 -10.77
C GLY A 292 25.21 -16.97 -10.57
N THR A 293 25.61 -15.78 -10.14
CA THR A 293 26.98 -15.44 -9.71
C THR A 293 26.95 -14.78 -8.35
N ASN A 294 28.00 -14.98 -7.55
CA ASN A 294 28.18 -14.43 -6.21
C ASN A 294 26.99 -14.69 -5.25
N LEU A 295 26.28 -15.81 -5.43
CA LEU A 295 25.10 -16.15 -4.61
C LEU A 295 25.45 -16.55 -3.17
N ASP A 296 26.72 -16.85 -2.90
CA ASP A 296 27.30 -17.03 -1.58
C ASP A 296 27.27 -15.74 -0.74
N LEU A 297 27.06 -14.58 -1.36
CA LEU A 297 26.91 -13.29 -0.68
C LEU A 297 25.47 -13.02 -0.20
N VAL A 298 24.48 -13.83 -0.58
CA VAL A 298 23.07 -13.59 -0.25
C VAL A 298 22.80 -13.92 1.22
N LYS A 299 22.34 -12.96 2.01
CA LYS A 299 21.91 -13.14 3.41
C LYS A 299 20.44 -13.54 3.53
N GLU A 300 19.60 -13.02 2.62
CA GLU A 300 18.15 -13.17 2.68
C GLU A 300 17.56 -13.18 1.26
N VAL A 301 16.52 -13.98 1.05
CA VAL A 301 15.70 -13.97 -0.17
C VAL A 301 14.28 -13.57 0.19
N LYS A 302 13.83 -12.42 -0.30
CA LYS A 302 12.45 -11.93 -0.10
C LYS A 302 11.57 -12.40 -1.25
N PHE A 303 10.54 -13.18 -0.93
CA PHE A 303 9.50 -13.55 -1.90
C PHE A 303 8.38 -12.52 -1.88
N LYS A 304 7.71 -12.31 -3.02
CA LYS A 304 6.41 -11.65 -3.02
C LYS A 304 5.38 -12.57 -2.39
N GLY A 305 4.45 -12.04 -1.61
CA GLY A 305 3.46 -12.85 -0.90
C GLY A 305 2.61 -12.05 0.08
N VAL A 306 1.69 -12.74 0.75
CA VAL A 306 0.90 -12.16 1.86
C VAL A 306 1.67 -12.36 3.17
N GLY A 307 2.09 -11.26 3.81
CA GLY A 307 2.92 -11.29 5.03
C GLY A 307 4.42 -11.51 4.75
N ASP A 308 5.21 -11.81 5.79
CA ASP A 308 6.64 -12.07 5.65
C ASP A 308 6.88 -13.41 4.93
N ALA A 309 7.29 -13.34 3.67
CA ALA A 309 7.70 -14.50 2.87
C ALA A 309 9.23 -14.55 2.71
N ASN A 310 9.96 -13.97 3.68
CA ASN A 310 11.41 -13.86 3.62
C ASN A 310 12.07 -15.16 4.07
N VAL A 311 13.14 -15.55 3.38
CA VAL A 311 13.91 -16.76 3.64
C VAL A 311 15.34 -16.37 4.00
N THR A 312 15.75 -16.64 5.23
CA THR A 312 17.11 -16.43 5.75
C THR A 312 17.86 -17.73 6.00
N SER A 313 17.18 -18.87 5.93
CA SER A 313 17.77 -20.21 6.06
C SER A 313 17.74 -20.91 4.71
N PHE A 314 18.90 -21.32 4.21
CA PHE A 314 19.07 -21.92 2.89
C PHE A 314 19.36 -23.42 3.00
N VAL A 315 18.88 -24.19 2.02
CA VAL A 315 19.15 -25.64 1.93
C VAL A 315 20.59 -25.89 1.52
N SER A 316 21.08 -25.11 0.55
CA SER A 316 22.49 -25.05 0.18
C SER A 316 22.82 -23.69 -0.42
N LYS A 317 24.10 -23.31 -0.35
CA LYS A 317 24.57 -22.00 -0.79
C LYS A 317 26.01 -22.11 -1.31
N THR A 318 26.22 -21.72 -2.56
CA THR A 318 27.51 -21.59 -3.23
C THR A 318 27.52 -20.33 -4.08
N ALA A 319 28.68 -19.94 -4.62
CA ALA A 319 28.79 -18.76 -5.48
C ALA A 319 27.91 -18.82 -6.74
N THR A 320 27.63 -20.02 -7.26
CA THR A 320 26.88 -20.21 -8.51
C THR A 320 25.46 -20.73 -8.31
N GLN A 321 25.13 -21.20 -7.10
CA GLN A 321 23.85 -21.84 -6.81
C GLN A 321 23.38 -21.57 -5.38
N LEU A 322 22.11 -21.16 -5.25
CA LEU A 322 21.42 -20.97 -3.97
C LEU A 322 20.12 -21.78 -3.99
N VAL A 323 19.97 -22.70 -3.03
CA VAL A 323 18.76 -23.51 -2.91
C VAL A 323 17.94 -23.05 -1.70
N VAL A 324 16.71 -22.64 -1.96
CA VAL A 324 15.78 -22.12 -0.95
C VAL A 324 14.48 -22.90 -0.97
N LYS A 325 13.83 -23.05 0.19
CA LYS A 325 12.48 -23.64 0.25
C LYS A 325 11.43 -22.56 0.02
N VAL A 326 10.55 -22.75 -0.96
CA VAL A 326 9.53 -21.76 -1.31
C VAL A 326 8.47 -21.64 -0.20
N PRO A 327 8.23 -20.45 0.37
CA PRO A 327 7.22 -20.24 1.39
C PRO A 327 5.79 -20.56 0.92
N LYS A 328 4.91 -20.94 1.86
CA LYS A 328 3.48 -21.22 1.60
C LYS A 328 2.68 -20.00 1.18
N ASN A 329 3.08 -18.83 1.63
CA ASN A 329 2.47 -17.54 1.32
C ASN A 329 3.12 -16.83 0.13
N ALA A 330 4.08 -17.47 -0.55
CA ALA A 330 4.71 -16.91 -1.74
C ALA A 330 3.69 -16.72 -2.87
N SER A 331 3.94 -15.77 -3.75
CA SER A 331 3.12 -15.44 -4.91
C SER A 331 4.00 -15.28 -6.14
N ARG A 332 3.37 -15.27 -7.32
CA ARG A 332 4.07 -14.98 -8.58
C ARG A 332 4.77 -13.61 -8.51
N GLY A 333 6.00 -13.54 -9.01
CA GLY A 333 6.73 -12.29 -9.19
C GLY A 333 8.23 -12.40 -9.02
N THR A 334 8.93 -11.27 -9.16
CA THR A 334 10.37 -11.17 -8.92
C THR A 334 10.70 -11.34 -7.44
N LEU A 335 11.77 -12.07 -7.14
CA LEU A 335 12.33 -12.17 -5.79
C LEU A 335 13.37 -11.06 -5.58
N THR A 336 13.66 -10.74 -4.32
CA THR A 336 14.76 -9.84 -3.96
C THR A 336 15.82 -10.61 -3.20
N LEU A 337 17.04 -10.66 -3.72
CA LEU A 337 18.22 -11.14 -3.02
C LEU A 337 18.82 -9.98 -2.22
N VAL A 338 18.97 -10.15 -0.91
CA VAL A 338 19.67 -9.20 -0.06
C VAL A 338 21.07 -9.73 0.19
N ALA A 339 22.10 -8.98 -0.19
CA ALA A 339 23.50 -9.32 0.06
C ALA A 339 23.90 -9.06 1.53
N ASN A 340 25.02 -9.61 1.98
CA ASN A 340 25.59 -9.32 3.31
C ASN A 340 25.84 -7.82 3.55
N SER A 341 26.18 -7.08 2.48
CA SER A 341 26.33 -5.62 2.48
C SER A 341 25.02 -4.85 2.67
N GLY A 342 23.87 -5.54 2.61
CA GLY A 342 22.54 -4.93 2.62
C GLY A 342 22.03 -4.51 1.24
N ALA A 343 22.85 -4.63 0.19
CA ALA A 343 22.41 -4.33 -1.18
C ALA A 343 21.33 -5.30 -1.64
N GLU A 344 20.32 -4.79 -2.36
CA GLU A 344 19.19 -5.56 -2.87
C GLU A 344 19.29 -5.74 -4.39
N VAL A 345 19.13 -6.97 -4.86
CA VAL A 345 19.16 -7.32 -6.29
C VAL A 345 17.93 -8.14 -6.65
N ALA A 346 17.24 -7.76 -7.73
CA ALA A 346 16.07 -8.48 -8.21
C ALA A 346 16.46 -9.73 -9.01
N THR A 347 15.67 -10.79 -8.89
CA THR A 347 15.79 -12.01 -9.71
C THR A 347 14.88 -11.94 -10.95
N PRO A 348 15.02 -12.88 -11.91
CA PRO A 348 13.96 -13.17 -12.86
C PRO A 348 12.63 -13.49 -12.17
N GLU A 349 11.53 -13.46 -12.92
CA GLU A 349 10.19 -13.71 -12.37
C GLU A 349 10.02 -15.18 -11.95
N LEU A 350 9.57 -15.40 -10.71
CA LEU A 350 9.13 -16.70 -10.22
C LEU A 350 7.65 -16.90 -10.57
N THR A 351 7.32 -18.05 -11.16
CA THR A 351 5.95 -18.50 -11.36
C THR A 351 5.62 -19.64 -10.41
N ILE A 352 4.39 -19.64 -9.90
CA ILE A 352 3.87 -20.69 -9.01
C ILE A 352 3.06 -21.67 -9.84
N ALA A 353 3.27 -22.97 -9.63
CA ALA A 353 2.48 -24.01 -10.28
C ALA A 353 1.02 -23.95 -9.80
N LEU A 354 0.09 -23.76 -10.72
CA LEU A 354 -1.34 -23.68 -10.47
C LEU A 354 -2.08 -24.84 -11.16
N PRO A 355 -3.20 -25.33 -10.59
CA PRO A 355 -4.02 -26.35 -11.22
C PRO A 355 -4.60 -25.89 -12.55
N VAL A 356 -4.53 -26.76 -13.56
CA VAL A 356 -5.09 -26.51 -14.90
C VAL A 356 -6.07 -27.62 -15.26
N ILE A 357 -7.24 -27.25 -15.78
CA ILE A 357 -8.21 -28.20 -16.33
C ILE A 357 -7.87 -28.47 -17.79
N ALA A 358 -7.68 -29.74 -18.14
CA ALA A 358 -7.54 -30.19 -19.53
C ALA A 358 -8.90 -30.54 -20.15
N ASN A 359 -9.75 -31.27 -19.42
CA ASN A 359 -11.12 -31.59 -19.85
C ASN A 359 -12.02 -31.97 -18.66
N MET A 360 -13.33 -31.93 -18.90
CA MET A 360 -14.36 -32.30 -17.93
C MET A 360 -15.34 -33.29 -18.57
N THR A 361 -15.63 -34.39 -17.89
CA THR A 361 -16.51 -35.45 -18.41
C THR A 361 -17.40 -36.04 -17.30
N PRO A 362 -18.71 -36.17 -17.51
CA PRO A 362 -19.48 -35.64 -18.65
C PRO A 362 -19.62 -34.10 -18.59
N SER A 363 -19.73 -33.46 -19.75
CA SER A 363 -20.21 -32.07 -19.90
C SER A 363 -20.98 -32.03 -21.23
N PRO A 364 -22.31 -31.84 -21.23
CA PRO A 364 -23.14 -31.43 -20.10
C PRO A 364 -23.36 -32.51 -19.04
N VAL A 365 -23.66 -32.10 -17.80
CA VAL A 365 -23.87 -32.97 -16.63
C VAL A 365 -25.14 -32.58 -15.87
N GLU A 366 -25.80 -33.56 -15.25
CA GLU A 366 -26.94 -33.32 -14.36
C GLU A 366 -26.46 -32.94 -12.95
N PRO A 367 -27.20 -32.11 -12.20
CA PRO A 367 -26.90 -31.87 -10.78
C PRO A 367 -26.90 -33.18 -9.97
N ASN A 368 -26.10 -33.24 -8.91
CA ASN A 368 -25.83 -34.42 -8.08
C ASN A 368 -25.14 -35.61 -8.78
N GLN A 369 -24.83 -35.52 -10.07
CA GLN A 369 -24.00 -36.53 -10.74
C GLN A 369 -22.50 -36.25 -10.54
N GLN A 370 -21.68 -37.27 -10.80
CA GLN A 370 -20.23 -37.13 -10.73
C GLN A 370 -19.68 -36.46 -11.98
N LEU A 371 -18.82 -35.46 -11.77
CA LEU A 371 -18.00 -34.82 -12.78
C LEU A 371 -16.54 -35.26 -12.60
N THR A 372 -15.95 -35.83 -13.65
CA THR A 372 -14.51 -36.08 -13.72
C THR A 372 -13.82 -34.90 -14.37
N ILE A 373 -12.89 -34.29 -13.66
CA ILE A 373 -12.03 -33.20 -14.14
C ILE A 373 -10.62 -33.78 -14.31
N ASN A 374 -10.10 -33.78 -15.54
CA ASN A 374 -8.73 -34.19 -15.83
C ASN A 374 -7.86 -32.96 -16.08
N GLY A 375 -6.59 -32.99 -15.68
CA GLY A 375 -5.75 -31.80 -15.69
C GLY A 375 -4.33 -32.02 -15.17
N THR A 376 -3.71 -30.95 -14.72
CA THR A 376 -2.41 -30.94 -14.02
C THR A 376 -2.52 -30.22 -12.69
N ASP A 377 -1.66 -30.59 -11.74
CA ASP A 377 -1.57 -29.99 -10.40
C ASP A 377 -2.91 -29.97 -9.64
N LEU A 378 -3.83 -30.88 -9.98
CA LEU A 378 -5.17 -30.96 -9.39
C LEU A 378 -5.12 -31.42 -7.92
N ASP A 379 -4.00 -31.98 -7.46
CA ASP A 379 -3.75 -32.27 -6.05
C ASP A 379 -3.73 -30.99 -5.19
N LEU A 380 -3.49 -29.82 -5.78
CA LEU A 380 -3.50 -28.53 -5.10
C LEU A 380 -4.90 -27.98 -4.82
N VAL A 381 -5.97 -28.50 -5.44
CA VAL A 381 -7.33 -27.94 -5.34
C VAL A 381 -7.96 -28.24 -3.97
N LYS A 382 -8.19 -27.23 -3.15
CA LYS A 382 -8.92 -27.31 -1.86
C LYS A 382 -10.43 -27.34 -2.07
N SER A 383 -10.94 -26.52 -2.97
CA SER A 383 -12.37 -26.46 -3.31
C SER A 383 -12.61 -26.01 -4.74
N ILE A 384 -13.77 -26.35 -5.27
CA ILE A 384 -14.27 -25.96 -6.59
C ILE A 384 -15.55 -25.15 -6.40
N GLU A 385 -15.55 -23.91 -6.85
CA GLU A 385 -16.73 -23.06 -6.93
C GLU A 385 -17.34 -23.18 -8.32
N PHE A 386 -18.65 -23.43 -8.36
CA PHE A 386 -19.46 -23.48 -9.56
C PHE A 386 -20.18 -22.15 -9.74
N GLN A 387 -20.50 -21.80 -10.99
CA GLN A 387 -21.33 -20.65 -11.30
C GLN A 387 -22.65 -20.70 -10.48
N GLY A 388 -23.00 -19.58 -9.84
CA GLY A 388 -24.14 -19.51 -8.91
C GLY A 388 -23.74 -19.61 -7.43
N GLY A 389 -22.45 -19.76 -7.11
CA GLY A 389 -21.92 -19.69 -5.75
C GLY A 389 -21.92 -21.02 -4.99
N ALA A 390 -22.24 -22.13 -5.65
CA ALA A 390 -22.17 -23.45 -5.04
C ALA A 390 -20.71 -23.92 -4.94
N VAL A 391 -20.26 -24.34 -3.75
CA VAL A 391 -18.87 -24.76 -3.51
C VAL A 391 -18.81 -26.23 -3.15
N ALA A 392 -17.95 -26.98 -3.84
CA ALA A 392 -17.59 -28.35 -3.49
C ALA A 392 -16.20 -28.39 -2.84
N SER A 393 -16.13 -28.80 -1.58
CA SER A 393 -14.88 -29.00 -0.82
C SER A 393 -14.58 -30.48 -0.52
N THR A 394 -15.50 -31.38 -0.91
CA THR A 394 -15.35 -32.83 -0.76
C THR A 394 -15.27 -33.48 -2.13
N PHE A 395 -14.30 -34.38 -2.31
CA PHE A 395 -14.05 -35.06 -3.58
C PHE A 395 -14.24 -36.57 -3.41
N VAL A 396 -14.84 -37.23 -4.40
CA VAL A 396 -14.98 -38.69 -4.46
C VAL A 396 -13.60 -39.33 -4.61
N SER A 397 -12.76 -38.75 -5.49
CA SER A 397 -11.33 -39.07 -5.57
C SER A 397 -10.56 -37.86 -6.09
N LYS A 398 -9.27 -37.77 -5.72
CA LYS A 398 -8.40 -36.66 -6.09
C LYS A 398 -6.96 -37.15 -6.24
N THR A 399 -6.37 -36.89 -7.39
CA THR A 399 -4.97 -37.14 -7.74
C THR A 399 -4.40 -35.89 -8.42
N PRO A 400 -3.08 -35.81 -8.66
CA PRO A 400 -2.47 -34.68 -9.38
C PRO A 400 -3.03 -34.44 -10.79
N THR A 401 -3.60 -35.46 -11.42
CA THR A 401 -4.09 -35.39 -12.81
C THR A 401 -5.59 -35.57 -12.95
N ARG A 402 -6.32 -35.88 -11.86
CA ARG A 402 -7.74 -36.17 -11.90
C ARG A 402 -8.46 -35.83 -10.59
N ILE A 403 -9.58 -35.12 -10.69
CA ILE A 403 -10.56 -34.95 -9.61
C ILE A 403 -11.88 -35.60 -10.05
N VAL A 404 -12.53 -36.33 -9.15
CA VAL A 404 -13.93 -36.72 -9.28
C VAL A 404 -14.71 -36.01 -8.18
N VAL A 405 -15.64 -35.15 -8.58
CA VAL A 405 -16.45 -34.31 -7.69
C VAL A 405 -17.93 -34.54 -7.96
N GLN A 406 -18.78 -34.51 -6.94
CA GLN A 406 -20.22 -34.48 -7.15
C GLN A 406 -20.66 -33.04 -7.46
N VAL A 407 -21.37 -32.84 -8.57
CA VAL A 407 -21.86 -31.52 -8.97
C VAL A 407 -22.93 -31.06 -7.97
N PRO A 408 -22.76 -29.91 -7.28
CA PRO A 408 -23.75 -29.42 -6.34
C PRO A 408 -25.12 -29.19 -6.99
N GLU A 409 -26.19 -29.35 -6.21
CA GLU A 409 -27.58 -29.17 -6.65
C GLU A 409 -27.84 -27.77 -7.24
N ALA A 410 -27.26 -26.74 -6.62
CA ALA A 410 -27.41 -25.35 -7.04
C ALA A 410 -26.41 -24.91 -8.13
N ALA A 411 -25.60 -25.82 -8.69
CA ALA A 411 -24.64 -25.48 -9.73
C ALA A 411 -25.37 -25.01 -11.00
N ARG A 412 -24.85 -23.93 -11.60
CA ARG A 412 -25.36 -23.38 -12.87
C ARG A 412 -24.31 -23.55 -13.97
N ARG A 413 -24.76 -23.38 -15.22
CA ARG A 413 -23.87 -23.28 -16.37
C ARG A 413 -22.89 -22.12 -16.18
N GLY A 414 -21.59 -22.37 -16.35
CA GLY A 414 -20.58 -21.31 -16.30
C GLY A 414 -19.18 -21.83 -15.95
N GLU A 415 -18.31 -20.91 -15.57
CA GLU A 415 -16.91 -21.22 -15.27
C GLU A 415 -16.75 -21.85 -13.90
N LEU A 416 -15.73 -22.69 -13.78
CA LEU A 416 -15.28 -23.20 -12.48
C LEU A 416 -14.16 -22.32 -11.94
N LYS A 417 -14.18 -22.06 -10.62
CA LYS A 417 -13.07 -21.46 -9.90
C LYS A 417 -12.48 -22.47 -8.94
N PHE A 418 -11.16 -22.56 -8.88
CA PHE A 418 -10.48 -23.39 -7.88
C PHE A 418 -9.91 -22.53 -6.79
N THR A 419 -10.09 -22.94 -5.54
CA THR A 419 -9.29 -22.45 -4.42
C THR A 419 -8.23 -23.51 -4.12
N THR A 420 -6.97 -23.14 -4.05
CA THR A 420 -5.90 -24.09 -3.72
C THR A 420 -5.77 -24.31 -2.21
N ILE A 421 -4.99 -25.30 -1.79
CA ILE A 421 -4.68 -25.57 -0.36
C ILE A 421 -3.95 -24.41 0.35
N HIS A 422 -3.42 -23.45 -0.41
CA HIS A 422 -2.81 -22.21 0.09
C HIS A 422 -3.67 -20.98 -0.18
N ASP A 423 -5.00 -21.18 -0.34
CA ASP A 423 -6.01 -20.13 -0.50
C ASP A 423 -5.84 -19.22 -1.73
N TYR A 424 -5.07 -19.67 -2.73
CA TYR A 424 -4.98 -19.00 -4.02
C TYR A 424 -6.21 -19.33 -4.88
N VAL A 425 -6.87 -18.31 -5.44
CA VAL A 425 -8.02 -18.48 -6.32
C VAL A 425 -7.56 -18.51 -7.78
N VAL A 426 -7.91 -19.59 -8.48
CA VAL A 426 -7.62 -19.82 -9.90
C VAL A 426 -8.92 -19.75 -10.68
N GLU A 427 -9.04 -18.75 -11.53
CA GLU A 427 -10.07 -18.66 -12.56
C GLU A 427 -9.70 -19.63 -13.69
N THR A 428 -10.42 -20.74 -13.82
CA THR A 428 -9.98 -21.83 -14.73
C THR A 428 -10.35 -21.55 -16.19
N GLY A 429 -11.31 -20.67 -16.45
CA GLY A 429 -11.93 -20.45 -17.77
C GLY A 429 -12.70 -21.66 -18.33
N ALA A 430 -12.71 -22.81 -17.63
CA ALA A 430 -13.37 -24.02 -18.08
C ALA A 430 -14.88 -23.91 -17.83
N GLN A 431 -15.65 -23.96 -18.92
CA GLN A 431 -17.11 -23.83 -18.91
C GLN A 431 -17.77 -25.20 -18.69
N LEU A 432 -18.52 -25.34 -17.60
CA LEU A 432 -19.37 -26.50 -17.34
C LEU A 432 -20.79 -26.24 -17.87
N LEU A 433 -21.32 -27.19 -18.64
CA LEU A 433 -22.71 -27.18 -19.08
C LEU A 433 -23.56 -28.03 -18.12
N ILE A 434 -24.70 -27.49 -17.68
CA ILE A 434 -25.70 -28.20 -16.87
C ILE A 434 -26.91 -28.52 -17.74
N ILE A 435 -27.38 -29.76 -17.70
CA ILE A 435 -28.59 -30.20 -18.43
C ILE A 435 -29.82 -29.55 -17.77
N LEU A 436 -30.64 -28.85 -18.56
CA LEU A 436 -31.88 -28.21 -18.10
C LEU A 436 -33.07 -28.68 -18.95
N PRO A 437 -34.25 -28.96 -18.35
CA PRO A 437 -35.46 -29.21 -19.09
C PRO A 437 -35.89 -28.00 -19.93
N VAL A 438 -36.36 -28.25 -21.15
CA VAL A 438 -36.86 -27.21 -22.06
C VAL A 438 -38.26 -27.57 -22.51
N ILE A 439 -39.20 -26.62 -22.39
CA ILE A 439 -40.55 -26.76 -22.96
C ILE A 439 -40.54 -26.26 -24.40
N LYS A 440 -40.98 -27.10 -25.33
CA LYS A 440 -41.21 -26.73 -26.73
C LYS A 440 -42.65 -26.28 -26.96
N THR A 441 -43.61 -27.10 -26.54
CA THR A 441 -45.05 -26.86 -26.75
C THR A 441 -45.87 -27.24 -25.52
N VAL A 442 -47.02 -26.58 -25.37
CA VAL A 442 -48.04 -26.85 -24.36
C VAL A 442 -49.35 -27.08 -25.12
N THR A 443 -50.10 -28.14 -24.83
CA THR A 443 -51.30 -28.52 -25.60
C THR A 443 -52.26 -29.38 -24.77
N PRO A 444 -53.59 -29.22 -24.86
CA PRO A 444 -54.32 -28.19 -25.60
C PRO A 444 -54.22 -26.81 -24.94
N GLU A 445 -54.40 -25.75 -25.74
CA GLU A 445 -54.56 -24.37 -25.28
C GLU A 445 -55.75 -23.72 -26.02
N PRO A 446 -56.70 -23.08 -25.33
CA PRO A 446 -56.86 -23.06 -23.88
C PRO A 446 -57.31 -24.40 -23.30
N VAL A 447 -56.99 -24.66 -22.02
CA VAL A 447 -57.39 -25.86 -21.28
C VAL A 447 -58.20 -25.49 -20.04
N VAL A 448 -59.32 -26.18 -19.83
CA VAL A 448 -60.17 -25.98 -18.64
C VAL A 448 -59.53 -26.68 -17.43
N PRO A 449 -59.57 -26.09 -16.21
CA PRO A 449 -59.13 -26.77 -15.00
C PRO A 449 -59.76 -28.16 -14.81
N GLY A 450 -58.99 -29.11 -14.27
CA GLY A 450 -59.39 -30.51 -14.13
C GLY A 450 -59.13 -31.39 -15.37
N ASN A 451 -58.87 -30.81 -16.54
CA ASN A 451 -58.46 -31.55 -17.73
C ASN A 451 -56.94 -31.76 -17.80
N PHE A 452 -56.52 -32.65 -18.71
CA PHE A 452 -55.11 -32.93 -18.95
C PHE A 452 -54.45 -31.85 -19.82
N LEU A 453 -53.28 -31.39 -19.40
CA LEU A 453 -52.35 -30.56 -20.15
C LEU A 453 -51.09 -31.36 -20.47
N THR A 454 -50.70 -31.34 -21.74
CA THR A 454 -49.49 -31.99 -22.23
C THR A 454 -48.42 -30.93 -22.47
N ILE A 455 -47.28 -31.09 -21.80
CA ILE A 455 -46.07 -30.31 -21.99
C ILE A 455 -45.08 -31.18 -22.76
N SER A 456 -44.65 -30.76 -23.94
CA SER A 456 -43.67 -31.48 -24.78
C SER A 456 -42.37 -30.70 -24.88
N GLY A 457 -41.23 -31.40 -24.87
CA GLY A 457 -39.94 -30.77 -24.66
C GLY A 457 -38.73 -31.70 -24.75
N THR A 458 -37.66 -31.34 -24.06
CA THR A 458 -36.46 -32.18 -23.82
C THR A 458 -36.16 -32.23 -22.33
N ASP A 459 -35.55 -33.33 -21.88
CA ASP A 459 -35.12 -33.56 -20.50
C ASP A 459 -36.25 -33.40 -19.46
N LEU A 460 -37.50 -33.60 -19.89
CA LEU A 460 -38.68 -33.41 -19.05
C LEU A 460 -38.83 -34.49 -17.97
N ASN A 461 -38.11 -35.61 -18.10
CA ASN A 461 -37.98 -36.63 -17.05
C ASN A 461 -37.23 -36.11 -15.81
N LEU A 462 -36.46 -35.02 -15.95
CA LEU A 462 -35.76 -34.37 -14.83
C LEU A 462 -36.69 -33.50 -13.99
N VAL A 463 -37.88 -33.15 -14.46
CA VAL A 463 -38.82 -32.27 -13.73
C VAL A 463 -39.41 -33.01 -12.53
N GLY A 464 -39.39 -32.38 -11.36
CA GLY A 464 -40.06 -32.85 -10.15
C GLY A 464 -41.35 -32.07 -9.84
N LYS A 465 -41.45 -30.83 -10.31
CA LYS A 465 -42.60 -29.94 -10.08
C LYS A 465 -42.82 -29.00 -11.27
N VAL A 466 -44.08 -28.74 -11.62
CA VAL A 466 -44.49 -27.67 -12.55
C VAL A 466 -45.30 -26.64 -11.75
N ILE A 467 -45.01 -25.36 -11.93
CA ILE A 467 -45.69 -24.25 -11.27
C ILE A 467 -46.33 -23.37 -12.34
N PHE A 468 -47.62 -23.10 -12.20
CA PHE A 468 -48.39 -22.17 -13.03
C PHE A 468 -48.25 -20.73 -12.52
N GLU A 469 -48.53 -19.78 -13.40
CA GLU A 469 -48.73 -18.38 -13.03
C GLU A 469 -49.77 -18.28 -11.89
N GLY A 470 -49.50 -17.45 -10.89
CA GLY A 470 -50.34 -17.35 -9.69
C GLY A 470 -50.02 -18.38 -8.59
N GLY A 471 -49.10 -19.31 -8.82
CA GLY A 471 -48.52 -20.18 -7.77
C GLY A 471 -49.12 -21.58 -7.63
N ALA A 472 -50.05 -21.98 -8.51
CA ALA A 472 -50.59 -23.34 -8.48
C ALA A 472 -49.50 -24.36 -8.86
N GLU A 473 -49.27 -25.35 -8.00
CA GLU A 473 -48.19 -26.33 -8.15
C GLU A 473 -48.70 -27.72 -8.53
N VAL A 474 -47.94 -28.43 -9.36
CA VAL A 474 -48.16 -29.84 -9.71
C VAL A 474 -46.90 -30.64 -9.48
N THR A 475 -46.95 -31.59 -8.55
CA THR A 475 -45.83 -32.49 -8.18
C THR A 475 -46.06 -33.94 -8.61
N SER A 476 -47.28 -34.29 -9.02
CA SER A 476 -47.67 -35.62 -9.49
C SER A 476 -48.15 -35.55 -10.94
N PHE A 477 -47.47 -36.27 -11.82
CA PHE A 477 -47.76 -36.28 -13.26
C PHE A 477 -48.50 -37.56 -13.66
N THR A 478 -49.49 -37.44 -14.52
CA THR A 478 -50.23 -38.57 -15.11
C THR A 478 -49.32 -39.43 -15.98
N ALA A 479 -48.40 -38.78 -16.72
CA ALA A 479 -47.31 -39.44 -17.44
C ALA A 479 -46.10 -38.52 -17.49
N GLN A 480 -44.90 -39.10 -17.44
CA GLN A 480 -43.65 -38.36 -17.58
C GLN A 480 -42.61 -39.24 -18.28
N ASN A 481 -41.98 -38.69 -19.32
CA ASN A 481 -40.82 -39.28 -19.98
C ASN A 481 -39.86 -38.16 -20.44
N TYR A 482 -38.80 -38.52 -21.15
CA TYR A 482 -37.80 -37.58 -21.65
C TYR A 482 -38.39 -36.39 -22.43
N GLY A 483 -39.39 -36.64 -23.27
CA GLY A 483 -39.95 -35.66 -24.19
C GLY A 483 -41.29 -35.07 -23.77
N GLN A 484 -41.90 -35.56 -22.69
CA GLN A 484 -43.29 -35.22 -22.36
C GLN A 484 -43.60 -35.29 -20.86
N ILE A 485 -44.39 -34.33 -20.38
CA ILE A 485 -45.14 -34.38 -19.13
C ILE A 485 -46.62 -34.25 -19.46
N VAL A 486 -47.44 -35.15 -18.91
CA VAL A 486 -48.91 -35.02 -18.92
C VAL A 486 -49.33 -34.79 -17.47
N LEU A 487 -50.03 -33.69 -17.23
CA LEU A 487 -50.49 -33.30 -15.90
C LEU A 487 -51.97 -32.91 -15.93
N THR A 488 -52.61 -32.90 -14.75
CA THR A 488 -53.96 -32.36 -14.60
C THR A 488 -53.87 -30.90 -14.19
N VAL A 489 -54.59 -30.01 -14.87
CA VAL A 489 -54.58 -28.57 -14.56
C VAL A 489 -55.26 -28.30 -13.22
N PRO A 490 -54.57 -27.67 -12.24
CA PRO A 490 -55.18 -27.29 -10.96
C PRO A 490 -56.36 -26.32 -11.09
N ALA A 491 -57.29 -26.37 -10.14
CA ALA A 491 -58.49 -25.50 -10.13
C ALA A 491 -58.16 -24.00 -10.00
N ASP A 492 -57.05 -23.68 -9.35
CA ASP A 492 -56.53 -22.33 -9.10
C ASP A 492 -55.46 -21.88 -10.10
N ALA A 493 -55.19 -22.68 -11.14
CA ALA A 493 -54.24 -22.34 -12.20
C ALA A 493 -54.70 -21.10 -12.98
N LYS A 494 -53.79 -20.17 -13.23
CA LYS A 494 -54.04 -18.97 -14.05
C LYS A 494 -53.25 -19.03 -15.35
N THR A 495 -53.75 -18.32 -16.36
CA THR A 495 -53.04 -18.14 -17.63
C THR A 495 -51.73 -17.39 -17.41
N GLY A 496 -50.60 -17.99 -17.81
CA GLY A 496 -49.30 -17.34 -17.75
C GLY A 496 -48.13 -18.31 -17.89
N ASN A 497 -46.92 -17.87 -17.54
CA ASN A 497 -45.70 -18.64 -17.81
C ASN A 497 -45.58 -19.83 -16.86
N LEU A 498 -45.01 -20.92 -17.36
CA LEU A 498 -44.68 -22.09 -16.55
C LEU A 498 -43.29 -21.96 -15.93
N THR A 499 -43.15 -22.43 -14.69
CA THR A 499 -41.85 -22.62 -14.02
C THR A 499 -41.69 -24.10 -13.69
N LEU A 500 -40.53 -24.67 -14.00
CA LEU A 500 -40.19 -26.06 -13.69
C LEU A 500 -39.24 -26.10 -12.50
N ILE A 501 -39.47 -27.00 -11.55
CA ILE A 501 -38.44 -27.39 -10.57
C ILE A 501 -37.99 -28.80 -10.93
N THR A 502 -36.69 -29.01 -11.11
CA THR A 502 -36.15 -30.36 -11.34
C THR A 502 -36.27 -31.23 -10.08
N LYS A 503 -36.13 -32.56 -10.21
CA LYS A 503 -36.04 -33.50 -9.09
C LYS A 503 -34.82 -33.20 -8.19
N SER A 504 -33.86 -32.47 -8.73
CA SER A 504 -32.71 -31.90 -8.02
C SER A 504 -32.95 -30.43 -7.62
N GLY A 505 -34.19 -30.02 -7.33
CA GLY A 505 -34.50 -28.72 -6.74
C GLY A 505 -34.18 -27.47 -7.57
N LEU A 506 -33.72 -27.61 -8.82
CA LEU A 506 -33.31 -26.47 -9.64
C LEU A 506 -34.52 -25.81 -10.29
N GLU A 507 -34.72 -24.52 -10.03
CA GLU A 507 -35.75 -23.71 -10.68
C GLU A 507 -35.33 -23.34 -12.11
N VAL A 508 -36.18 -23.69 -13.07
CA VAL A 508 -36.03 -23.38 -14.50
C VAL A 508 -37.26 -22.57 -14.93
N ARG A 509 -37.05 -21.26 -15.09
CA ARG A 509 -38.08 -20.35 -15.61
C ARG A 509 -38.22 -20.53 -17.12
N THR A 510 -39.46 -20.65 -17.59
CA THR A 510 -39.75 -20.84 -19.01
C THR A 510 -40.44 -19.61 -19.59
N ASP A 511 -40.29 -19.42 -20.90
CA ASP A 511 -41.04 -18.45 -21.70
C ASP A 511 -42.38 -19.00 -22.17
N LYS A 512 -42.66 -20.28 -21.90
CA LYS A 512 -43.87 -20.97 -22.37
C LYS A 512 -45.02 -20.68 -21.44
N ARG A 513 -46.11 -20.21 -22.04
CA ARG A 513 -47.37 -19.97 -21.37
C ARG A 513 -48.25 -21.21 -21.41
N ALA A 514 -49.13 -21.33 -20.42
CA ALA A 514 -50.29 -22.19 -20.46
C ALA A 514 -51.54 -21.30 -20.47
N SER A 515 -52.39 -21.42 -21.49
CA SER A 515 -53.68 -20.72 -21.55
C SER A 515 -54.77 -21.54 -20.84
N ILE A 516 -55.37 -20.98 -19.79
CA ILE A 516 -56.40 -21.63 -18.96
C ILE A 516 -57.77 -21.02 -19.28
N GLY A 517 -58.77 -21.86 -19.59
CA GLY A 517 -60.15 -21.42 -19.89
C GLY A 517 -60.79 -22.12 -21.09
N THR A 518 -61.82 -21.48 -21.67
CA THR A 518 -62.52 -21.93 -22.88
C THR A 518 -62.05 -21.17 -24.12
N ALA A 519 -62.28 -21.74 -25.31
CA ALA A 519 -61.93 -21.10 -26.58
C ALA A 519 -62.69 -19.77 -26.79
N GLU A 520 -62.02 -18.78 -27.37
CA GLU A 520 -62.63 -17.49 -27.68
C GLU A 520 -63.67 -17.59 -28.82
N PRO A 521 -64.81 -16.87 -28.73
CA PRO A 521 -65.75 -16.70 -29.83
C PRO A 521 -65.12 -16.02 -31.04
N ASN A 522 -65.53 -16.41 -32.25
CA ASN A 522 -65.07 -15.77 -33.48
C ASN A 522 -65.79 -14.44 -33.71
N ILE A 523 -65.15 -13.32 -33.34
CA ILE A 523 -65.68 -11.95 -33.42
C ILE A 523 -64.66 -11.04 -34.12
N ASN A 524 -65.10 -10.33 -35.15
CA ASN A 524 -64.28 -9.39 -35.91
C ASN A 524 -64.31 -7.97 -35.34
N MET A 525 -65.43 -7.59 -34.70
CA MET A 525 -65.59 -6.29 -34.04
C MET A 525 -66.37 -6.45 -32.75
N TYR A 526 -65.74 -6.12 -31.62
CA TYR A 526 -66.42 -6.12 -30.34
C TYR A 526 -67.26 -4.87 -30.18
N ILE A 527 -68.53 -5.06 -29.84
CA ILE A 527 -69.42 -4.02 -29.33
C ILE A 527 -69.16 -3.85 -27.83
N PHE A 528 -68.99 -4.96 -27.10
CA PHE A 528 -68.61 -4.97 -25.69
C PHE A 528 -67.71 -6.18 -25.39
N ARG A 529 -66.61 -5.94 -24.66
CA ARG A 529 -65.71 -7.00 -24.14
C ARG A 529 -65.34 -6.70 -22.69
N GLU A 530 -64.40 -5.78 -22.48
CA GLU A 530 -64.13 -5.19 -21.16
C GLU A 530 -64.84 -3.86 -20.97
N GLU A 531 -65.15 -3.19 -22.08
CA GLU A 531 -65.82 -1.90 -22.12
C GLU A 531 -66.66 -1.82 -23.40
N LEU A 532 -67.63 -0.89 -23.41
CA LEU A 532 -68.41 -0.60 -24.61
C LEU A 532 -67.50 0.09 -25.64
N ASN A 533 -67.48 -0.43 -26.87
CA ASN A 533 -66.71 0.14 -27.96
C ASN A 533 -67.15 1.60 -28.20
N GLY A 534 -66.18 2.50 -28.41
CA GLY A 534 -66.44 3.94 -28.60
C GLY A 534 -67.33 4.29 -29.79
N ASP A 535 -67.50 3.38 -30.75
CA ASP A 535 -68.45 3.51 -31.86
C ASP A 535 -69.91 3.24 -31.46
N TRP A 536 -70.15 2.85 -30.20
CA TRP A 536 -71.45 2.54 -29.64
C TRP A 536 -71.72 3.34 -28.36
N GLN A 537 -72.99 3.65 -28.12
CA GLN A 537 -73.47 4.38 -26.95
C GLN A 537 -74.55 3.55 -26.25
N LYS A 538 -74.51 3.49 -24.91
CA LYS A 538 -75.60 2.92 -24.13
C LYS A 538 -76.70 3.98 -23.97
N TRP A 539 -77.84 3.79 -24.63
CA TRP A 539 -78.98 4.71 -24.57
C TRP A 539 -80.06 4.28 -23.56
N GLY A 540 -79.74 3.28 -22.73
CA GLY A 540 -80.65 2.77 -21.72
C GLY A 540 -81.61 1.74 -22.32
N GLY A 541 -82.90 2.01 -22.27
CA GLY A 541 -83.95 1.11 -22.72
C GLY A 541 -85.14 1.12 -21.76
N TRP A 542 -85.95 0.07 -21.79
CA TRP A 542 -87.15 -0.04 -20.96
C TRP A 542 -87.21 -1.41 -20.27
N GLY A 543 -87.92 -1.48 -19.14
CA GLY A 543 -88.16 -2.76 -18.48
C GLY A 543 -86.92 -3.41 -17.86
N THR A 544 -85.89 -2.63 -17.55
CA THR A 544 -84.66 -3.06 -16.87
C THR A 544 -84.53 -2.44 -15.49
N SER A 545 -84.12 -3.24 -14.51
CA SER A 545 -83.72 -2.81 -13.17
C SER A 545 -82.19 -2.62 -13.05
N VAL A 546 -81.39 -3.31 -13.87
CA VAL A 546 -79.92 -3.18 -13.92
C VAL A 546 -79.44 -3.22 -15.37
N GLN A 547 -78.51 -2.32 -15.71
CA GLN A 547 -77.73 -2.32 -16.95
C GLN A 547 -76.30 -1.87 -16.64
N ASP A 548 -75.48 -2.80 -16.15
CA ASP A 548 -74.15 -2.50 -15.63
C ASP A 548 -73.05 -3.00 -16.59
N LEU A 549 -72.28 -2.06 -17.13
CA LEU A 549 -71.16 -2.33 -18.04
C LEU A 549 -69.83 -2.52 -17.26
N GLU A 550 -69.78 -2.14 -15.99
CA GLU A 550 -68.59 -2.20 -15.13
C GLU A 550 -68.62 -3.42 -14.20
N ASN A 551 -69.54 -4.35 -14.43
CA ASN A 551 -69.76 -5.49 -13.55
C ASN A 551 -68.60 -6.50 -13.62
N GLU A 552 -68.06 -6.86 -12.46
CA GLU A 552 -66.97 -7.84 -12.27
C GLU A 552 -67.47 -9.23 -11.84
N GLU A 553 -68.78 -9.41 -11.65
CA GLU A 553 -69.37 -10.71 -11.33
C GLU A 553 -69.62 -11.54 -12.58
N GLN A 554 -69.47 -12.87 -12.50
CA GLN A 554 -69.79 -13.80 -13.60
C GLN A 554 -69.22 -13.30 -14.93
N VAL A 555 -67.89 -13.24 -14.98
CA VAL A 555 -67.10 -12.84 -16.15
C VAL A 555 -66.56 -14.11 -16.82
N SER A 556 -66.68 -14.23 -18.14
CA SER A 556 -66.17 -15.39 -18.86
C SER A 556 -64.69 -15.20 -19.19
N ARG A 557 -64.34 -14.02 -19.71
CA ARG A 557 -62.97 -13.66 -20.10
C ARG A 557 -62.65 -12.25 -19.61
N GLY A 558 -61.38 -12.06 -19.22
CA GLY A 558 -60.89 -10.80 -18.68
C GLY A 558 -61.50 -10.44 -17.32
N SER A 559 -61.98 -9.21 -17.16
CA SER A 559 -62.35 -8.66 -15.86
C SER A 559 -63.80 -8.16 -15.74
N LYS A 560 -64.52 -7.97 -16.85
CA LYS A 560 -65.87 -7.41 -16.85
C LYS A 560 -66.83 -8.15 -17.78
N ALA A 561 -68.11 -8.17 -17.40
CA ALA A 561 -69.20 -8.66 -18.22
C ALA A 561 -70.43 -7.75 -18.06
N LEU A 562 -71.19 -7.52 -19.13
CA LEU A 562 -72.41 -6.71 -19.10
C LEU A 562 -73.51 -7.44 -18.34
N LYS A 563 -73.86 -6.93 -17.16
CA LYS A 563 -74.96 -7.45 -16.33
C LYS A 563 -76.27 -6.76 -16.66
N ILE A 564 -77.27 -7.55 -17.04
CA ILE A 564 -78.60 -7.06 -17.38
C ILE A 564 -79.63 -7.77 -16.49
N SER A 565 -80.46 -7.00 -15.79
CA SER A 565 -81.60 -7.51 -15.02
C SER A 565 -82.90 -6.88 -15.49
N PHE A 566 -83.79 -7.68 -16.07
CA PHE A 566 -85.10 -7.24 -16.54
C PHE A 566 -86.18 -7.41 -15.47
N ASN A 567 -87.09 -6.44 -15.40
CA ASN A 567 -88.31 -6.47 -14.59
C ASN A 567 -89.60 -6.41 -15.41
N ASP A 568 -89.49 -6.40 -16.75
CA ASP A 568 -90.60 -6.44 -17.73
C ASP A 568 -90.40 -7.61 -18.72
N PRO A 569 -91.42 -8.43 -19.02
CA PRO A 569 -91.27 -9.58 -19.91
C PRO A 569 -90.90 -9.18 -21.34
N TRP A 570 -91.06 -7.90 -21.70
CA TRP A 570 -90.75 -7.32 -22.99
C TRP A 570 -89.68 -6.22 -22.91
N GLY A 571 -88.93 -6.16 -21.80
CA GLY A 571 -87.88 -5.18 -21.59
C GLY A 571 -86.76 -5.29 -22.63
N ALA A 572 -86.07 -4.17 -22.89
CA ALA A 572 -84.97 -4.11 -23.84
C ALA A 572 -83.85 -3.19 -23.33
N VAL A 573 -82.59 -3.58 -23.61
CA VAL A 573 -81.41 -2.71 -23.53
C VAL A 573 -81.10 -2.18 -24.92
N GLN A 574 -80.86 -0.88 -25.03
CA GLN A 574 -80.59 -0.17 -26.28
C GLN A 574 -79.10 0.19 -26.40
N LEU A 575 -78.45 -0.40 -27.39
CA LEU A 575 -77.10 -0.03 -27.81
C LEU A 575 -77.20 0.72 -29.14
N HIS A 576 -76.83 2.00 -29.13
CA HIS A 576 -76.92 2.90 -30.26
C HIS A 576 -75.56 2.99 -30.98
N PRO A 577 -75.44 2.59 -32.26
CA PRO A 577 -74.22 2.81 -33.00
C PRO A 577 -74.13 4.27 -33.49
N ASN A 578 -72.94 4.86 -33.36
CA ASN A 578 -72.65 6.21 -33.89
C ASN A 578 -72.81 6.28 -35.43
N ASN A 579 -72.64 5.14 -36.11
CA ASN A 579 -72.81 5.00 -37.56
C ASN A 579 -73.98 4.07 -37.89
N GLY A 580 -74.90 4.54 -38.73
CA GLY A 580 -76.05 3.74 -39.18
C GLY A 580 -75.70 2.47 -39.97
N ASN A 581 -74.48 2.37 -40.49
CA ASN A 581 -74.01 1.18 -41.20
C ASN A 581 -73.22 0.22 -40.28
N ALA A 582 -73.38 0.29 -38.95
CA ALA A 582 -72.57 -0.47 -38.01
C ALA A 582 -72.62 -2.01 -38.16
N LEU A 583 -73.71 -2.55 -38.72
CA LEU A 583 -73.83 -3.98 -39.02
C LEU A 583 -73.40 -4.35 -40.46
N ALA A 584 -73.09 -3.36 -41.31
CA ALA A 584 -72.75 -3.59 -42.71
C ALA A 584 -71.37 -4.25 -42.85
N GLY A 585 -71.29 -5.30 -43.67
CA GLY A 585 -70.05 -6.05 -43.89
C GLY A 585 -69.85 -7.22 -42.93
N TYR A 586 -70.68 -7.34 -41.89
CA TYR A 586 -70.69 -8.48 -40.99
C TYR A 586 -71.82 -9.46 -41.34
N THR A 587 -71.66 -10.70 -40.90
CA THR A 587 -72.56 -11.83 -41.13
C THR A 587 -73.39 -12.17 -39.90
N HIS A 588 -72.84 -12.03 -38.69
CA HIS A 588 -73.51 -12.41 -37.45
C HIS A 588 -73.36 -11.36 -36.35
N VAL A 589 -74.36 -11.27 -35.47
CA VAL A 589 -74.22 -10.74 -34.11
C VAL A 589 -73.87 -11.91 -33.20
N VAL A 590 -72.78 -11.80 -32.47
CA VAL A 590 -72.24 -12.86 -31.60
C VAL A 590 -72.26 -12.35 -30.17
N LEU A 591 -72.70 -13.17 -29.24
CA LEU A 591 -72.69 -12.91 -27.80
C LEU A 591 -72.42 -14.19 -27.04
N TYR A 592 -71.62 -14.11 -25.99
CA TYR A 592 -71.49 -15.15 -25.00
C TYR A 592 -72.37 -14.77 -23.81
N VAL A 593 -73.29 -15.65 -23.41
CA VAL A 593 -74.32 -15.31 -22.40
C VAL A 593 -74.38 -16.32 -21.27
N TYR A 594 -74.48 -15.82 -20.04
CA TYR A 594 -74.64 -16.63 -18.85
C TYR A 594 -75.96 -16.30 -18.15
N GLY A 595 -76.82 -17.31 -18.02
CA GLY A 595 -78.10 -17.17 -17.32
C GLY A 595 -77.98 -17.54 -15.84
N THR A 596 -78.61 -16.75 -14.97
CA THR A 596 -78.84 -17.16 -13.56
C THR A 596 -79.98 -18.18 -13.44
N ALA A 597 -80.84 -18.26 -14.46
CA ALA A 597 -81.92 -19.23 -14.61
C ALA A 597 -82.09 -19.58 -16.09
N ASN A 598 -82.77 -20.70 -16.38
CA ASN A 598 -83.15 -21.05 -17.75
C ASN A 598 -84.15 -20.01 -18.26
N THR A 599 -83.85 -19.34 -19.36
CA THR A 599 -84.65 -18.22 -19.86
C THR A 599 -84.51 -18.07 -21.38
N THR A 600 -85.34 -17.21 -21.98
CA THR A 600 -85.26 -16.86 -23.40
C THR A 600 -85.01 -15.36 -23.52
N ALA A 601 -84.02 -14.99 -24.34
CA ALA A 601 -83.72 -13.61 -24.70
C ALA A 601 -83.85 -13.44 -26.22
N GLY A 602 -83.72 -12.21 -26.72
CA GLY A 602 -83.71 -11.98 -28.16
C GLY A 602 -82.89 -10.78 -28.58
N ILE A 603 -82.43 -10.81 -29.82
CA ILE A 603 -81.84 -9.64 -30.48
C ILE A 603 -82.83 -9.08 -31.49
N GLN A 604 -82.98 -7.76 -31.50
CA GLN A 604 -83.79 -7.04 -32.47
C GLN A 604 -83.08 -5.76 -32.91
N VAL A 605 -83.36 -5.29 -34.13
CA VAL A 605 -82.86 -4.01 -34.63
C VAL A 605 -84.00 -3.01 -34.74
N GLU A 606 -83.77 -1.79 -34.31
CA GLU A 606 -84.55 -0.62 -34.70
C GLU A 606 -83.82 0.09 -35.85
N ASP A 607 -84.51 0.33 -36.96
CA ASP A 607 -83.93 1.04 -38.12
C ASP A 607 -83.98 2.57 -37.94
N LYS A 608 -83.29 3.33 -38.81
CA LYS A 608 -83.29 4.81 -38.76
C LYS A 608 -84.65 5.48 -39.02
N ASN A 609 -85.65 4.71 -39.44
CA ASN A 609 -87.02 5.19 -39.59
C ASN A 609 -87.88 4.88 -38.35
N ALA A 610 -87.25 4.46 -37.24
CA ALA A 610 -87.89 4.04 -35.99
C ALA A 610 -88.80 2.80 -36.13
N ASN A 611 -88.51 1.91 -37.10
CA ASN A 611 -89.18 0.62 -37.22
C ASN A 611 -88.42 -0.46 -36.46
N TYR A 612 -89.12 -1.21 -35.61
CA TYR A 612 -88.60 -2.45 -35.04
C TYR A 612 -88.66 -3.55 -36.10
N LEU A 613 -87.49 -4.06 -36.50
CA LEU A 613 -87.36 -5.14 -37.48
C LEU A 613 -87.60 -6.52 -36.82
N THR A 614 -87.24 -7.61 -37.51
CA THR A 614 -87.46 -8.97 -37.00
C THR A 614 -86.66 -9.22 -35.72
N GLN A 615 -87.32 -9.76 -34.70
CA GLN A 615 -86.67 -10.22 -33.47
C GLN A 615 -86.29 -11.69 -33.59
N VAL A 616 -85.07 -12.02 -33.17
CA VAL A 616 -84.56 -13.40 -33.15
C VAL A 616 -84.36 -13.83 -31.70
N ASN A 617 -85.07 -14.86 -31.27
CA ASN A 617 -85.02 -15.39 -29.91
C ASN A 617 -84.00 -16.52 -29.78
N PHE A 618 -83.40 -16.64 -28.60
CA PHE A 618 -82.46 -17.71 -28.25
C PHE A 618 -82.63 -18.07 -26.77
N ASP A 619 -82.36 -19.34 -26.45
CA ASP A 619 -82.43 -19.86 -25.09
C ASP A 619 -81.09 -19.71 -24.38
N ILE A 620 -81.15 -19.36 -23.09
CA ILE A 620 -80.02 -19.25 -22.19
C ILE A 620 -80.20 -20.28 -21.08
N LYS A 621 -79.17 -21.10 -20.85
CA LYS A 621 -79.18 -22.10 -19.79
C LYS A 621 -78.60 -21.54 -18.49
N ALA A 622 -79.16 -21.98 -17.37
CA ALA A 622 -78.69 -21.59 -16.05
C ALA A 622 -77.31 -22.19 -15.76
N GLY A 623 -76.40 -21.39 -15.21
CA GLY A 623 -75.16 -21.91 -14.64
C GLY A 623 -74.02 -22.14 -15.64
N GLU A 624 -74.25 -21.95 -16.94
CA GLU A 624 -73.25 -22.13 -17.99
C GLU A 624 -73.24 -20.98 -18.99
N TRP A 625 -72.06 -20.66 -19.51
CA TRP A 625 -71.92 -19.71 -20.60
C TRP A 625 -72.28 -20.36 -21.94
N THR A 626 -73.20 -19.75 -22.66
CA THR A 626 -73.70 -20.20 -23.96
C THR A 626 -73.26 -19.25 -25.06
N LEU A 627 -72.66 -19.78 -26.13
CA LEU A 627 -72.35 -19.00 -27.34
C LEU A 627 -73.61 -18.88 -28.19
N VAL A 628 -73.97 -17.64 -28.52
CA VAL A 628 -75.12 -17.29 -29.33
C VAL A 628 -74.63 -16.55 -30.56
N GLU A 629 -74.96 -17.08 -31.75
CA GLU A 629 -74.60 -16.50 -33.05
C GLU A 629 -75.87 -16.28 -33.86
N ILE A 630 -76.20 -15.01 -34.13
CA ILE A 630 -77.44 -14.61 -34.80
C ILE A 630 -77.09 -14.06 -36.19
N PRO A 631 -77.50 -14.69 -37.29
CA PRO A 631 -77.27 -14.17 -38.63
C PRO A 631 -77.93 -12.79 -38.79
N ILE A 632 -77.19 -11.78 -39.24
CA ILE A 632 -77.72 -10.42 -39.41
C ILE A 632 -78.89 -10.40 -40.41
N SER A 633 -78.88 -11.28 -41.42
CA SER A 633 -79.98 -11.45 -42.37
C SER A 633 -81.30 -11.88 -41.73
N SER A 634 -81.27 -12.49 -40.54
CA SER A 634 -82.47 -12.89 -39.80
C SER A 634 -83.13 -11.75 -39.02
N LEU A 635 -82.43 -10.61 -38.88
CA LEU A 635 -82.93 -9.41 -38.19
C LEU A 635 -83.80 -8.51 -39.10
N GLY A 636 -84.04 -8.90 -40.35
CA GLY A 636 -84.84 -8.14 -41.32
C GLY A 636 -84.01 -7.24 -42.24
N ASN A 637 -84.68 -6.38 -43.02
CA ASN A 637 -83.99 -5.49 -43.96
C ASN A 637 -83.42 -4.25 -43.26
N ILE A 638 -82.10 -4.25 -43.05
CA ILE A 638 -81.37 -3.16 -42.41
C ILE A 638 -80.90 -2.06 -43.37
N SER A 639 -81.35 -2.05 -44.63
CA SER A 639 -80.88 -1.10 -45.66
C SER A 639 -81.12 0.38 -45.32
N ALA A 640 -82.09 0.67 -44.44
CA ALA A 640 -82.35 2.02 -43.94
C ALA A 640 -81.28 2.52 -42.94
N GLY A 641 -80.37 1.64 -42.52
CA GLY A 641 -79.42 1.87 -41.44
C GLY A 641 -80.00 1.49 -40.08
N VAL A 642 -79.10 1.17 -39.16
CA VAL A 642 -79.39 0.74 -37.79
C VAL A 642 -79.43 1.96 -36.88
N GLN A 643 -80.55 2.14 -36.17
CA GLN A 643 -80.70 3.13 -35.11
C GLN A 643 -80.33 2.52 -33.76
N ASN A 644 -80.80 1.32 -33.42
CA ASN A 644 -80.47 0.66 -32.15
C ASN A 644 -80.34 -0.86 -32.34
N LEU A 645 -79.35 -1.46 -31.68
CA LEU A 645 -79.30 -2.90 -31.43
C LEU A 645 -79.91 -3.17 -30.05
N LEU A 646 -80.94 -4.01 -30.02
CA LEU A 646 -81.74 -4.28 -28.84
C LEU A 646 -81.41 -5.66 -28.30
N ILE A 647 -81.02 -5.73 -27.03
CA ILE A 647 -80.97 -6.98 -26.27
C ILE A 647 -82.24 -7.06 -25.44
N LYS A 648 -83.11 -8.02 -25.76
CA LYS A 648 -84.47 -8.09 -25.24
C LYS A 648 -84.68 -9.27 -24.30
N ASN A 649 -85.51 -9.04 -23.30
CA ASN A 649 -86.12 -10.10 -22.52
C ASN A 649 -87.28 -10.71 -23.30
N ASN A 650 -87.37 -12.04 -23.30
CA ASN A 650 -88.57 -12.80 -23.68
C ASN A 650 -88.86 -13.92 -22.66
N GLY A 651 -88.29 -13.81 -21.47
CA GLY A 651 -88.40 -14.78 -20.39
C GLY A 651 -89.33 -14.31 -19.27
N THR A 652 -89.39 -15.10 -18.20
CA THR A 652 -90.12 -14.73 -16.98
C THR A 652 -89.33 -13.76 -16.12
N ASN A 653 -90.00 -12.83 -15.45
CA ASN A 653 -89.34 -11.85 -14.58
C ASN A 653 -89.28 -12.29 -13.11
N PRO A 654 -88.30 -11.80 -12.34
CA PRO A 654 -87.13 -11.05 -12.81
C PRO A 654 -86.18 -11.96 -13.59
N ASN A 655 -85.56 -11.44 -14.65
CA ASN A 655 -84.61 -12.19 -15.47
C ASN A 655 -83.24 -11.51 -15.45
N THR A 656 -82.22 -12.19 -14.92
CA THR A 656 -80.84 -11.69 -14.92
C THR A 656 -79.93 -12.61 -15.73
N PHE A 657 -79.24 -12.01 -16.70
CA PHE A 657 -78.17 -12.66 -17.43
C PHE A 657 -77.00 -11.71 -17.66
N TYR A 658 -75.84 -12.31 -17.89
CA TYR A 658 -74.58 -11.63 -18.15
C TYR A 658 -74.22 -11.84 -19.62
N VAL A 659 -73.69 -10.81 -20.26
CA VAL A 659 -73.22 -10.85 -21.65
C VAL A 659 -71.74 -10.51 -21.66
N ASP A 660 -70.94 -11.38 -22.24
CA ASP A 660 -69.52 -11.22 -22.46
C ASP A 660 -69.23 -11.47 -23.94
N ASP A 661 -68.13 -10.91 -24.47
CA ASP A 661 -67.76 -10.95 -25.88
C ASP A 661 -68.96 -10.68 -26.82
N LEU A 662 -69.62 -9.54 -26.67
CA LEU A 662 -70.67 -9.10 -27.59
C LEU A 662 -70.02 -8.41 -28.79
N GLY A 663 -70.32 -8.86 -30.00
CA GLY A 663 -69.72 -8.30 -31.20
C GLY A 663 -70.32 -8.76 -32.51
N LEU A 664 -69.61 -8.48 -33.58
CA LEU A 664 -69.97 -8.75 -34.96
C LEU A 664 -68.90 -9.61 -35.63
N ARG A 665 -69.34 -10.60 -36.41
CA ARG A 665 -68.49 -11.47 -37.22
C ARG A 665 -68.78 -11.30 -38.70
#